data_AF-A0A7W8HA71-F1
#
_entry.id   AF-A0A7W8HA71-F1
#
_cell.length_a   1.000
_cell.length_b   1.000
_cell.length_c   1.000
_cell.angle_alpha   90.00
_cell.angle_beta   90.00
_cell.angle_gamma   90.00
#
_symmetry.space_group_name_H-M   'P 1'
#
loop_
_entity.id
_entity.type
_entity.pdbx_description
1 polymer ?
#
loop_
_entity_poly.entity_id
_entity_poly.type
_entity_poly.pdbx_seq_one_letter_code
_entity_poly.pdbx_strand_id
1 'polypeptide(L)'
;MSTITHEIINYQSNVPVKLFFQRIGTSARHWHSSIEILFVLQGSMQVAIENHSLTLKEDDILLINPNHIHELSSPDCSLIVVQMRLGEFHLDWAIPENIQFDCNSALDPGNSQRYFHLKHLIAMLLKNNTSDSEFSQLSNYACAIDLIRELCLNFRREGEAYTPHSIKYLNRLKSILEYIHENYKEPITLTDLAKRQFLTPAYLSSFFEKTMGVSLSTYINNVRLDHAIIDLINTDDSIEAIAARCGFARPRSFSSVFKKYYHMLPSEYRKQIKSLPDTGRNIQTRDRSQTMYRVSSEGSAFAPPQELLRPKHQNSYLMLERYDFLSRLAPYLQEHPGAQNSQEYSSKTALGEISAISNSAGRWNSSFKCFCGVSRASELLLPPIRDMIRQAQKDIGFKYIKFHGILDDDLMVCTRDASGQLHFNFFYVDMILDFLLENHLRPMIQYSFMPAALAASANHTVFQKPVIISPPSSNDEWCSLITAFTRHLLERYGAHQVRQWIFTFWNETLSGLSFDFEDAQTALDLYRQTRQKVKDCDPALIFASTSYSALKYPELNYDRFLNYAREHQCLPDVYIFHFYPVVADDNAFNASARQWKAQDYTQAVALSRDPDIFHHFLESLAKAGIEADKIYITEWNFSPSHREWLNDTCFSSCYIVRNMVQNHNKAAGFCHWCLTDLHQELPMPHALFHGGLGLFTRNGIPKPAYFAYDFLNRLLPEILYNGEGCCITRDKDHFAILLYNYYHFNNLYGHGITFDTTDEHWQAAFSGAVTKEISFTLTDMRNGAYELSCRYIHPGCGSPFEAWISMGRPDLDTPEELQLLKSRACPGFYKKTLSVTDHCLEISQRLEPHEIRLITLRLASPD
;
A
#
# COMPACT_ATOMS: atom_id res chain seq x y z
N MET A 1 8.32 -26.27 43.71
CA MET A 1 8.12 -24.81 43.65
C MET A 1 8.50 -24.38 42.25
N SER A 2 7.59 -23.74 41.51
CA SER A 2 7.85 -23.22 40.16
C SER A 2 9.00 -22.22 40.21
N THR A 3 9.97 -22.35 39.32
CA THR A 3 11.13 -21.45 39.21
C THR A 3 10.65 -20.05 38.80
N ILE A 4 10.88 -19.03 39.64
CA ILE A 4 10.62 -17.63 39.29
C ILE A 4 11.85 -17.11 38.56
N THR A 5 11.66 -16.53 37.38
CA THR A 5 12.75 -16.01 36.54
C THR A 5 12.73 -14.48 36.50
N HIS A 6 13.89 -13.84 36.36
CA HIS A 6 13.96 -12.39 36.14
C HIS A 6 14.10 -12.12 34.64
N GLU A 7 13.19 -11.32 34.07
CA GLU A 7 13.26 -10.94 32.65
C GLU A 7 14.16 -9.71 32.47
N ILE A 8 15.11 -9.80 31.55
CA ILE A 8 15.92 -8.65 31.15
C ILE A 8 15.30 -7.98 29.93
N ILE A 9 14.70 -6.80 30.13
CA ILE A 9 14.09 -6.03 29.04
C ILE A 9 15.16 -5.28 28.24
N ASN A 10 15.18 -5.51 26.91
CA ASN A 10 16.02 -4.80 25.93
C ASN A 10 15.19 -3.81 25.08
N TYR A 11 15.41 -2.49 25.25
CA TYR A 11 14.91 -1.40 24.39
C TYR A 11 15.91 -1.28 23.24
N GLN A 12 15.48 -1.67 22.04
CA GLN A 12 16.30 -1.65 20.82
C GLN A 12 16.54 -0.23 20.26
N SER A 13 16.06 0.81 20.95
CA SER A 13 16.16 2.23 20.57
C SER A 13 16.78 3.08 21.68
N ASN A 14 17.16 4.33 21.38
CA ASN A 14 17.64 5.31 22.37
C ASN A 14 16.54 5.79 23.35
N VAL A 15 15.29 5.36 23.16
CA VAL A 15 14.15 5.69 24.04
C VAL A 15 13.91 4.51 24.99
N PRO A 16 13.78 4.73 26.32
CA PRO A 16 13.60 3.66 27.31
C PRO A 16 12.19 3.06 27.34
N VAL A 17 11.63 2.80 26.15
CA VAL A 17 10.31 2.21 25.89
C VAL A 17 10.44 1.06 24.90
N LYS A 18 9.83 -0.08 25.20
CA LYS A 18 9.64 -1.22 24.30
C LYS A 18 8.16 -1.34 23.98
N LEU A 19 7.81 -1.43 22.71
CA LEU A 19 6.45 -1.73 22.28
C LEU A 19 6.49 -2.91 21.33
N PHE A 20 5.65 -3.92 21.57
CA PHE A 20 5.55 -5.09 20.70
C PHE A 20 4.15 -5.73 20.77
N PHE A 21 3.83 -6.49 19.72
CA PHE A 21 2.64 -7.31 19.64
C PHE A 21 2.97 -8.71 20.12
N GLN A 22 2.04 -9.33 20.87
CA GLN A 22 2.19 -10.70 21.31
C GLN A 22 0.87 -11.44 21.15
N ARG A 23 0.92 -12.64 20.54
CA ARG A 23 -0.14 -13.64 20.61
C ARG A 23 0.27 -14.67 21.64
N ILE A 24 -0.37 -14.70 22.80
CA ILE A 24 0.08 -15.45 23.98
C ILE A 24 -0.50 -16.87 23.99
N GLY A 25 0.36 -17.83 24.31
CA GLY A 25 0.01 -19.14 24.88
C GLY A 25 0.16 -19.14 26.41
N THR A 26 1.32 -19.51 26.94
CA THR A 26 1.60 -19.41 28.39
C THR A 26 2.98 -18.82 28.61
N SER A 27 3.08 -17.77 29.41
CA SER A 27 4.35 -17.22 29.90
C SER A 27 4.64 -17.79 31.29
N ALA A 28 5.91 -18.10 31.58
CA ALA A 28 6.30 -18.59 32.90
C ALA A 28 6.31 -17.45 33.92
N ARG A 29 6.20 -17.78 35.22
CA ARG A 29 6.28 -16.80 36.33
C ARG A 29 7.59 -15.99 36.29
N HIS A 30 7.51 -14.68 36.15
CA HIS A 30 8.67 -13.79 36.07
C HIS A 30 8.44 -12.40 36.68
N TRP A 31 9.50 -11.60 36.79
CA TRP A 31 9.46 -10.20 37.23
C TRP A 31 10.55 -9.37 36.54
N HIS A 32 10.34 -8.05 36.47
CA HIS A 32 11.31 -7.08 35.92
C HIS A 32 11.14 -5.69 36.56
N SER A 33 12.14 -4.82 36.41
CA SER A 33 12.17 -3.47 37.00
C SER A 33 11.46 -2.37 36.20
N SER A 34 10.83 -2.72 35.08
CA SER A 34 10.06 -1.78 34.25
C SER A 34 8.58 -1.83 34.62
N ILE A 35 7.83 -0.77 34.35
CA ILE A 35 6.36 -0.91 34.28
C ILE A 35 6.02 -1.64 32.98
N GLU A 36 4.98 -2.46 33.02
CA GLU A 36 4.46 -3.17 31.86
C GLU A 36 2.96 -2.88 31.71
N ILE A 37 2.56 -2.43 30.53
CA ILE A 37 1.16 -2.16 30.20
C ILE A 37 0.71 -3.21 29.18
N LEU A 38 -0.32 -3.96 29.54
CA LEU A 38 -1.00 -4.93 28.70
C LEU A 38 -2.27 -4.29 28.16
N PHE A 39 -2.45 -4.29 26.84
CA PHE A 39 -3.69 -3.84 26.20
C PHE A 39 -4.22 -4.94 25.28
N VAL A 40 -5.35 -5.55 25.66
CA VAL A 40 -5.94 -6.69 24.95
C VAL A 40 -6.69 -6.22 23.72
N LEU A 41 -6.22 -6.63 22.55
CA LEU A 41 -6.86 -6.32 21.27
C LEU A 41 -7.96 -7.33 20.94
N GLN A 42 -7.71 -8.61 21.19
CA GLN A 42 -8.64 -9.68 20.85
C GLN A 42 -8.46 -10.88 21.77
N GLY A 43 -9.58 -11.46 22.17
CA GLY A 43 -9.62 -12.66 23.02
C GLY A 43 -9.67 -12.31 24.51
N SER A 44 -9.16 -13.22 25.33
CA SER A 44 -9.11 -13.04 26.79
C SER A 44 -7.91 -13.75 27.39
N MET A 45 -7.42 -13.28 28.53
CA MET A 45 -6.26 -13.87 29.20
C MET A 45 -6.38 -13.85 30.72
N GLN A 46 -5.82 -14.87 31.36
CA GLN A 46 -5.58 -14.91 32.80
C GLN A 46 -4.25 -14.23 33.11
N VAL A 47 -4.27 -13.30 34.05
CA VAL A 47 -3.09 -12.61 34.57
C VAL A 47 -3.01 -12.89 36.06
N ALA A 48 -1.94 -13.55 36.51
CA ALA A 48 -1.64 -13.73 37.92
C ALA A 48 -0.55 -12.73 38.32
N ILE A 49 -0.79 -11.89 39.33
CA ILE A 49 0.17 -10.93 39.88
C ILE A 49 0.26 -11.18 41.38
N GLU A 50 1.46 -11.50 41.88
CA GLU A 50 1.70 -11.89 43.26
C GLU A 50 0.77 -13.04 43.71
N ASN A 51 -0.23 -12.74 44.55
CA ASN A 51 -1.21 -13.68 45.11
C ASN A 51 -2.62 -13.52 44.52
N HIS A 52 -2.79 -12.68 43.50
CA HIS A 52 -4.08 -12.37 42.89
C HIS A 52 -4.09 -12.82 41.43
N SER A 53 -5.26 -13.27 40.96
CA SER A 53 -5.47 -13.61 39.56
C SER A 53 -6.71 -12.89 39.05
N LEU A 54 -6.64 -12.38 37.84
CA LEU A 54 -7.73 -11.67 37.18
C LEU A 54 -7.78 -12.03 35.69
N THR A 55 -8.94 -11.83 35.07
CA THR A 55 -9.14 -12.09 33.65
C THR A 55 -9.28 -10.76 32.92
N LEU A 56 -8.42 -10.53 31.93
CA LEU A 56 -8.55 -9.43 30.99
C LEU A 56 -9.34 -9.91 29.77
N LYS A 57 -10.23 -9.07 29.26
CA LYS A 57 -11.00 -9.28 28.03
C LYS A 57 -10.61 -8.26 26.98
N GLU A 58 -11.15 -8.42 25.78
CA GLU A 58 -11.06 -7.44 24.72
C GLU A 58 -11.31 -6.01 25.22
N ASP A 59 -10.46 -5.08 24.78
CA ASP A 59 -10.43 -3.68 25.18
C ASP A 59 -9.94 -3.39 26.61
N ASP A 60 -9.61 -4.40 27.43
CA ASP A 60 -9.03 -4.16 28.74
C ASP A 60 -7.57 -3.71 28.68
N ILE A 61 -7.22 -2.78 29.57
CA ILE A 61 -5.85 -2.32 29.83
C ILE A 61 -5.46 -2.56 31.29
N LEU A 62 -4.25 -3.08 31.50
CA LEU A 62 -3.68 -3.36 32.81
C LEU A 62 -2.23 -2.90 32.88
N LEU A 63 -1.86 -2.21 33.95
CA LEU A 63 -0.47 -1.89 34.27
C LEU A 63 0.02 -2.80 35.40
N ILE A 64 1.16 -3.45 35.17
CA ILE A 64 1.93 -4.21 36.15
C ILE A 64 3.07 -3.33 36.66
N ASN A 65 3.08 -3.09 37.98
CA ASN A 65 4.07 -2.22 38.63
C ASN A 65 5.47 -2.87 38.65
N PRO A 66 6.54 -2.06 38.79
CA PRO A 66 7.90 -2.59 38.82
C PRO A 66 8.09 -3.60 39.94
N ASN A 67 8.86 -4.65 39.64
CA ASN A 67 9.22 -5.74 40.57
C ASN A 67 8.05 -6.62 41.04
N HIS A 68 6.85 -6.49 40.48
CA HIS A 68 5.76 -7.44 40.76
C HIS A 68 5.96 -8.74 39.98
N ILE A 69 5.86 -9.86 40.66
CA ILE A 69 5.93 -11.19 40.04
C ILE A 69 4.61 -11.46 39.33
N HIS A 70 4.67 -11.81 38.05
CA HIS A 70 3.47 -12.07 37.26
C HIS A 70 3.61 -13.24 36.28
N GLU A 71 2.46 -13.73 35.84
CA GLU A 71 2.29 -14.84 34.90
C GLU A 71 1.08 -14.56 34.00
N LEU A 72 1.26 -14.73 32.69
CA LEU A 72 0.24 -14.53 31.67
C LEU A 72 -0.11 -15.88 31.02
N SER A 73 -1.39 -16.21 30.93
CA SER A 73 -1.86 -17.47 30.34
C SER A 73 -3.13 -17.27 29.52
N SER A 74 -3.13 -17.76 28.28
CA SER A 74 -4.31 -17.81 27.42
C SER A 74 -4.16 -18.93 26.36
N PRO A 75 -5.24 -19.63 25.99
CA PRO A 75 -5.20 -20.52 24.83
C PRO A 75 -5.08 -19.76 23.51
N ASP A 76 -5.58 -18.51 23.46
CA ASP A 76 -5.55 -17.66 22.28
C ASP A 76 -5.92 -16.20 22.63
N CYS A 77 -4.92 -15.30 22.72
CA CYS A 77 -5.13 -13.88 23.02
C CYS A 77 -4.07 -13.02 22.34
N SER A 78 -4.49 -11.91 21.76
CA SER A 78 -3.61 -10.95 21.07
C SER A 78 -3.64 -9.60 21.78
N LEU A 79 -2.46 -9.06 22.07
CA LEU A 79 -2.29 -7.87 22.89
C LEU A 79 -1.10 -7.02 22.44
N ILE A 80 -1.15 -5.73 22.81
CA ILE A 80 0.00 -4.83 22.81
C ILE A 80 0.62 -4.86 24.20
N VAL A 81 1.95 -4.97 24.24
CA VAL A 81 2.73 -4.86 25.46
C VAL A 81 3.62 -3.63 25.34
N VAL A 82 3.50 -2.72 26.31
CA VAL A 82 4.39 -1.55 26.45
C VAL A 82 5.19 -1.68 27.74
N GLN A 83 6.51 -1.82 27.63
CA GLN A 83 7.42 -1.88 28.77
C GLN A 83 8.21 -0.57 28.85
N MET A 84 8.25 0.08 30.01
CA MET A 84 8.97 1.35 30.21
C MET A 84 9.79 1.37 31.50
N ARG A 85 11.04 1.82 31.42
CA ARG A 85 11.89 1.99 32.61
C ARG A 85 11.89 3.45 33.06
N LEU A 86 11.07 3.76 34.06
CA LEU A 86 10.84 5.14 34.53
C LEU A 86 12.13 5.86 34.98
N GLY A 87 13.07 5.15 35.61
CA GLY A 87 14.32 5.73 36.10
C GLY A 87 15.25 6.29 35.01
N GLU A 88 15.10 5.85 33.75
CA GLU A 88 15.91 6.34 32.63
C GLU A 88 15.39 7.68 32.06
N PHE A 89 14.23 8.16 32.52
CA PHE A 89 13.68 9.47 32.14
C PHE A 89 14.14 10.60 33.08
N HIS A 90 14.89 10.28 34.14
CA HIS A 90 15.40 11.25 35.14
C HIS A 90 14.28 12.12 35.77
N LEU A 91 13.14 11.50 36.07
CA LEU A 91 11.94 12.15 36.60
C LEU A 91 11.80 12.02 38.14
N ASP A 92 12.91 11.84 38.87
CA ASP A 92 12.90 11.59 40.33
C ASP A 92 12.17 12.69 41.13
N TRP A 93 12.11 13.91 40.58
CA TRP A 93 11.39 15.04 41.13
C TRP A 93 9.85 14.92 41.03
N ALA A 94 9.35 14.15 40.06
CA ALA A 94 7.92 13.94 39.80
C ALA A 94 7.44 12.56 40.26
N ILE A 95 8.32 11.55 40.21
CA ILE A 95 8.00 10.15 40.50
C ILE A 95 8.98 9.59 41.55
N PRO A 96 8.71 9.80 42.85
CA PRO A 96 9.45 9.16 43.93
C PRO A 96 9.40 7.62 43.86
N GLU A 97 10.42 6.95 44.39
CA GLU A 97 10.60 5.48 44.32
C GLU A 97 9.44 4.65 44.92
N ASN A 98 8.54 5.27 45.69
CA ASN A 98 7.40 4.62 46.34
C ASN A 98 6.05 4.81 45.63
N ILE A 99 6.02 5.45 44.45
CA ILE A 99 4.79 5.57 43.66
C ILE A 99 4.46 4.25 42.98
N GLN A 100 3.19 3.84 43.10
CA GLN A 100 2.60 2.76 42.31
C GLN A 100 1.46 3.32 41.46
N PHE A 101 1.10 2.61 40.40
CA PHE A 101 -0.03 2.94 39.54
C PHE A 101 -1.13 1.88 39.66
N ASP A 102 -2.36 2.35 39.87
CA ASP A 102 -3.57 1.53 39.92
C ASP A 102 -4.34 1.68 38.59
N CYS A 103 -3.76 1.14 37.52
CA CYS A 103 -4.34 1.14 36.18
C CYS A 103 -4.81 -0.28 35.83
N ASN A 104 -6.08 -0.56 36.10
CA ASN A 104 -6.70 -1.86 35.82
C ASN A 104 -8.16 -1.65 35.39
N SER A 105 -8.46 -1.74 34.09
CA SER A 105 -9.83 -1.54 33.59
C SER A 105 -10.76 -2.72 33.91
N ALA A 106 -10.23 -3.92 34.08
CA ALA A 106 -11.04 -5.11 34.36
C ALA A 106 -11.74 -5.05 35.73
N LEU A 107 -11.23 -4.21 36.65
CA LEU A 107 -11.84 -3.96 37.96
C LEU A 107 -12.64 -2.63 38.03
N ASP A 108 -12.70 -1.86 36.93
CA ASP A 108 -13.43 -0.59 36.82
C ASP A 108 -14.42 -0.61 35.63
N PRO A 109 -15.36 -1.59 35.57
CA PRO A 109 -16.28 -1.72 34.45
C PRO A 109 -17.24 -0.52 34.41
N GLY A 110 -17.29 0.18 33.27
CA GLY A 110 -18.14 1.36 33.04
C GLY A 110 -17.40 2.70 32.99
N ASN A 111 -16.08 2.70 33.19
CA ASN A 111 -15.25 3.91 33.20
C ASN A 111 -14.31 4.00 31.98
N SER A 112 -14.78 3.56 30.80
CA SER A 112 -13.97 3.48 29.57
C SER A 112 -13.28 4.79 29.19
N GLN A 113 -13.92 5.92 29.47
CA GLN A 113 -13.37 7.25 29.22
C GLN A 113 -12.09 7.54 30.00
N ARG A 114 -11.94 6.99 31.21
CA ARG A 114 -10.74 7.16 32.06
C ARG A 114 -9.49 6.58 31.41
N TYR A 115 -9.65 5.48 30.67
CA TYR A 115 -8.54 4.75 30.04
C TYR A 115 -8.29 5.16 28.59
N PHE A 116 -9.20 5.94 27.99
CA PHE A 116 -9.13 6.34 26.58
C PHE A 116 -7.82 7.05 26.23
N HIS A 117 -7.37 7.99 27.07
CA HIS A 117 -6.15 8.75 26.79
C HIS A 117 -4.89 7.87 26.82
N LEU A 118 -4.81 6.89 27.73
CA LEU A 118 -3.71 5.90 27.73
C LEU A 118 -3.71 5.07 26.44
N LYS A 119 -4.87 4.58 26.01
CA LYS A 119 -5.00 3.80 24.77
C LYS A 119 -4.66 4.64 23.53
N HIS A 120 -5.05 5.92 23.51
CA HIS A 120 -4.66 6.90 22.49
C HIS A 120 -3.14 7.07 22.42
N LEU A 121 -2.48 7.29 23.55
CA LEU A 121 -1.02 7.47 23.59
C LEU A 121 -0.27 6.19 23.18
N ILE A 122 -0.78 5.01 23.52
CA ILE A 122 -0.23 3.72 23.03
C ILE A 122 -0.38 3.60 21.50
N ALA A 123 -1.54 3.98 20.96
CA ALA A 123 -1.76 4.00 19.52
C ALA A 123 -0.86 5.03 18.81
N MET A 124 -0.60 6.19 19.43
CA MET A 124 0.32 7.21 18.94
C MET A 124 1.79 6.74 18.97
N LEU A 125 2.22 6.02 20.01
CA LEU A 125 3.53 5.35 20.03
C LEU A 125 3.68 4.39 18.84
N LEU A 126 2.63 3.63 18.52
CA LEU A 126 2.62 2.78 17.33
C LEU A 126 2.73 3.58 16.03
N LYS A 127 1.92 4.62 15.86
CA LYS A 127 1.93 5.50 14.69
C LYS A 127 3.28 6.18 14.46
N ASN A 128 3.95 6.61 15.53
CA ASN A 128 5.27 7.23 15.44
C ASN A 128 6.33 6.22 14.95
N ASN A 129 6.23 4.95 15.37
CA ASN A 129 7.09 3.86 14.90
C ASN A 129 6.79 3.37 13.47
N THR A 130 5.70 3.81 12.85
CA THR A 130 5.42 3.57 11.43
C THR A 130 5.91 4.70 10.51
N SER A 131 6.46 5.78 11.06
CA SER A 131 6.97 6.91 10.26
C SER A 131 8.49 6.84 10.09
N ASP A 132 8.98 6.98 8.86
CA ASP A 132 10.43 7.03 8.54
C ASP A 132 11.07 8.40 8.82
N SER A 133 10.52 9.14 9.78
CA SER A 133 11.07 10.43 10.19
C SER A 133 12.34 10.24 11.00
N GLU A 134 13.37 11.06 10.74
CA GLU A 134 14.53 11.16 11.63
C GLU A 134 14.14 11.59 13.07
N PHE A 135 12.94 12.16 13.24
CA PHE A 135 12.37 12.58 14.52
C PHE A 135 11.45 11.54 15.18
N SER A 136 11.30 10.33 14.63
CA SER A 136 10.42 9.30 15.20
C SER A 136 10.82 8.93 16.64
N GLN A 137 12.12 8.89 16.93
CA GLN A 137 12.62 8.66 18.30
C GLN A 137 12.25 9.81 19.26
N LEU A 138 12.31 11.06 18.79
CA LEU A 138 11.90 12.22 19.58
C LEU A 138 10.39 12.21 19.84
N SER A 139 9.60 11.86 18.83
CA SER A 139 8.14 11.74 18.94
C SER A 139 7.74 10.61 19.90
N ASN A 140 8.45 9.48 19.85
CA ASN A 140 8.28 8.39 20.81
C ASN A 140 8.66 8.81 22.23
N TYR A 141 9.74 9.58 22.39
CA TYR A 141 10.14 10.10 23.69
C TYR A 141 9.08 11.05 24.27
N ALA A 142 8.58 12.01 23.48
CA ALA A 142 7.51 12.91 23.89
C ALA A 142 6.23 12.17 24.26
N CYS A 143 5.81 11.21 23.42
CA CYS A 143 4.62 10.40 23.68
C CYS A 143 4.77 9.52 24.93
N ALA A 144 5.98 9.03 25.22
CA ALA A 144 6.27 8.30 26.45
C ALA A 144 6.17 9.20 27.69
N ILE A 145 6.66 10.44 27.62
CA ILE A 145 6.50 11.43 28.68
C ILE A 145 5.02 11.73 28.94
N ASP A 146 4.21 11.88 27.87
CA ASP A 146 2.78 12.10 27.99
C ASP A 146 2.06 10.90 28.63
N LEU A 147 2.48 9.67 28.29
CA LEU A 147 1.96 8.44 28.88
C LEU A 147 2.28 8.38 30.38
N ILE A 148 3.51 8.74 30.77
CA ILE A 148 3.94 8.83 32.17
C ILE A 148 3.13 9.90 32.92
N ARG A 149 2.95 11.08 32.33
CA ARG A 149 2.16 12.17 32.89
C ARG A 149 0.73 11.70 33.17
N GLU A 150 0.11 11.03 32.22
CA GLU A 150 -1.26 10.52 32.34
C GLU A 150 -1.39 9.50 33.48
N LEU A 151 -0.42 8.58 33.59
CA LEU A 151 -0.33 7.65 34.72
C LEU A 151 -0.23 8.37 36.07
N CYS A 152 0.61 9.41 36.16
CA CYS A 152 0.78 10.20 37.39
C CYS A 152 -0.48 10.99 37.78
N LEU A 153 -1.22 11.53 36.81
CA LEU A 153 -2.41 12.34 37.07
C LEU A 153 -3.62 11.49 37.47
N ASN A 154 -3.84 10.37 36.77
CA ASN A 154 -5.12 9.65 36.83
C ASN A 154 -5.06 8.26 37.46
N PHE A 155 -3.85 7.73 37.67
CA PHE A 155 -3.65 6.36 38.14
C PHE A 155 -2.66 6.24 39.31
N ARG A 156 -2.10 7.34 39.80
CA ARG A 156 -1.16 7.34 40.93
C ARG A 156 -1.82 6.85 42.22
N ARG A 157 -1.12 5.98 42.94
CA ARG A 157 -1.44 5.55 44.30
C ARG A 157 -0.20 5.60 45.18
N GLU A 158 -0.37 6.00 46.44
CA GLU A 158 0.68 5.87 47.45
C GLU A 158 0.79 4.38 47.82
N GLY A 159 1.92 3.75 47.46
CA GLY A 159 2.19 2.37 47.82
C GLY A 159 2.50 2.24 49.31
N GLU A 160 2.20 1.08 49.89
CA GLU A 160 2.84 0.70 51.15
C GLU A 160 4.35 0.61 50.91
N ALA A 161 5.16 1.26 51.76
CA ALA A 161 6.61 1.19 51.65
C ALA A 161 7.03 -0.28 51.57
N TYR A 162 7.77 -0.64 50.52
CA TYR A 162 8.37 -1.96 50.38
C TYR A 162 8.96 -2.38 51.74
N THR A 163 8.63 -3.59 52.20
CA THR A 163 9.13 -4.05 53.50
C THR A 163 10.66 -3.88 53.57
N PRO A 164 11.26 -3.52 54.72
CA PRO A 164 12.70 -3.28 54.81
C PRO A 164 13.58 -4.44 54.29
N HIS A 165 13.01 -5.65 54.26
CA HIS A 165 13.64 -6.85 53.73
C HIS A 165 13.70 -6.89 52.19
N SER A 166 12.65 -6.44 51.50
CA SER A 166 12.58 -6.38 50.02
C SER A 166 13.40 -5.21 49.46
N ILE A 167 13.43 -4.06 50.15
CA ILE A 167 14.32 -2.92 49.80
C ILE A 167 15.79 -3.32 49.90
N LYS A 168 16.20 -3.97 51.00
CA LYS A 168 17.58 -4.42 51.19
C LYS A 168 17.99 -5.48 50.16
N TYR A 169 17.05 -6.31 49.72
CA TYR A 169 17.24 -7.31 48.67
C TYR A 169 17.47 -6.66 47.30
N LEU A 170 16.59 -5.73 46.91
CA LEU A 170 16.67 -5.02 45.63
C LEU A 170 17.91 -4.12 45.57
N ASN A 171 18.22 -3.39 46.64
CA ASN A 171 19.42 -2.54 46.71
C ASN A 171 20.72 -3.36 46.61
N ARG A 172 20.73 -4.57 47.20
CA ARG A 172 21.86 -5.48 47.07
C ARG A 172 22.02 -5.99 45.65
N LEU A 173 20.92 -6.40 45.00
CA LEU A 173 20.98 -6.85 43.61
C LEU A 173 21.41 -5.71 42.67
N LYS A 174 20.81 -4.53 42.81
CA LYS A 174 21.18 -3.32 42.06
C LYS A 174 22.68 -3.01 42.20
N SER A 175 23.20 -2.99 43.42
CA SER A 175 24.62 -2.76 43.68
C SER A 175 25.54 -3.81 43.05
N ILE A 176 25.12 -5.08 43.04
CA ILE A 176 25.85 -6.16 42.37
C ILE A 176 25.88 -5.94 40.85
N LEU A 177 24.73 -5.64 40.25
CA LEU A 177 24.60 -5.43 38.81
C LEU A 177 25.37 -4.21 38.34
N GLU A 178 25.24 -3.07 39.03
CA GLU A 178 25.97 -1.83 38.76
C GLU A 178 27.49 -2.08 38.77
N TYR A 179 28.00 -2.79 39.78
CA TYR A 179 29.42 -3.12 39.85
C TYR A 179 29.90 -3.99 38.69
N ILE A 180 29.11 -5.01 38.31
CA ILE A 180 29.45 -5.89 37.19
C ILE A 180 29.52 -5.10 35.90
N HIS A 181 28.51 -4.26 35.65
CA HIS A 181 28.46 -3.38 34.52
C HIS A 181 29.69 -2.47 34.55
N GLU A 182 29.91 -1.65 35.58
CA GLU A 182 31.06 -0.72 35.69
C GLU A 182 32.45 -1.35 35.52
N ASN A 183 32.62 -2.63 35.89
CA ASN A 183 33.92 -3.27 36.00
C ASN A 183 34.07 -4.52 35.12
N TYR A 184 33.18 -4.75 34.14
CA TYR A 184 33.16 -5.97 33.34
C TYR A 184 34.48 -6.29 32.62
N LYS A 185 35.29 -5.27 32.31
CA LYS A 185 36.60 -5.40 31.67
C LYS A 185 37.65 -6.03 32.59
N GLU A 186 37.48 -5.91 33.89
CA GLU A 186 38.42 -6.40 34.91
C GLU A 186 38.07 -7.82 35.38
N PRO A 187 39.01 -8.56 36.00
CA PRO A 187 38.74 -9.86 36.61
C PRO A 187 37.77 -9.74 37.79
N ILE A 188 36.48 -10.02 37.57
CA ILE A 188 35.48 -10.08 38.64
C ILE A 188 35.41 -11.50 39.19
N THR A 189 35.81 -11.69 40.45
CA THR A 189 35.66 -12.97 41.16
C THR A 189 34.46 -12.95 42.10
N LEU A 190 33.81 -14.11 42.27
CA LEU A 190 32.74 -14.30 43.24
C LEU A 190 33.19 -13.93 44.67
N THR A 191 34.45 -14.22 45.01
CA THR A 191 35.03 -13.95 46.32
C THR A 191 35.13 -12.44 46.59
N ASP A 192 35.56 -11.66 45.61
CA ASP A 192 35.72 -10.21 45.77
C ASP A 192 34.37 -9.50 45.82
N LEU A 193 33.42 -9.96 44.99
CA LEU A 193 32.06 -9.43 45.00
C LEU A 193 31.33 -9.77 46.30
N ALA A 194 31.55 -10.97 46.85
CA ALA A 194 31.00 -11.37 48.14
C ALA A 194 31.55 -10.50 49.28
N LYS A 195 32.86 -10.24 49.31
CA LYS A 195 33.47 -9.31 50.28
C LYS A 195 32.88 -7.91 50.20
N ARG A 196 32.71 -7.36 48.98
CA ARG A 196 32.10 -6.04 48.75
C ARG A 196 30.67 -5.92 49.28
N GLN A 197 29.93 -7.01 49.20
CA GLN A 197 28.53 -7.09 49.64
C GLN A 197 28.39 -7.54 51.11
N PHE A 198 29.52 -7.72 51.82
CA PHE A 198 29.58 -8.27 53.18
C PHE A 198 28.91 -9.66 53.30
N LEU A 199 29.14 -10.52 52.32
CA LEU A 199 28.58 -11.87 52.18
C LEU A 199 29.66 -12.95 52.09
N THR A 200 29.26 -14.20 52.34
CA THR A 200 30.09 -15.35 51.98
C THR A 200 29.93 -15.68 50.49
N PRO A 201 30.97 -16.21 49.81
CA PRO A 201 30.88 -16.57 48.38
C PRO A 201 29.75 -17.56 48.08
N ALA A 202 29.54 -18.55 48.96
CA ALA A 202 28.47 -19.55 48.82
C ALA A 202 27.06 -18.93 48.91
N TYR A 203 26.87 -17.97 49.84
CA TYR A 203 25.61 -17.25 49.94
C TYR A 203 25.40 -16.35 48.73
N LEU A 204 26.42 -15.62 48.26
CA LEU A 204 26.29 -14.76 47.09
C LEU A 204 25.99 -15.57 45.82
N SER A 205 26.63 -16.73 45.62
CA SER A 205 26.38 -17.59 44.45
C SER A 205 24.95 -18.10 44.44
N SER A 206 24.49 -18.67 45.56
CA SER A 206 23.12 -19.19 45.66
C SER A 206 22.08 -18.06 45.60
N PHE A 207 22.37 -16.91 46.22
CA PHE A 207 21.55 -15.70 46.15
C PHE A 207 21.39 -15.22 44.70
N PHE A 208 22.50 -15.06 43.97
CA PHE A 208 22.49 -14.53 42.61
C PHE A 208 21.82 -15.51 41.64
N GLU A 209 22.14 -16.79 41.71
CA GLU A 209 21.58 -17.81 40.82
C GLU A 209 20.09 -18.04 41.07
N LYS A 210 19.64 -18.04 42.33
CA LYS A 210 18.22 -18.11 42.68
C LYS A 210 17.44 -16.85 42.24
N THR A 211 18.11 -15.71 42.18
CA THR A 211 17.49 -14.41 41.85
C THR A 211 17.46 -14.16 40.35
N MET A 212 18.54 -14.47 39.64
CA MET A 212 18.76 -14.14 38.22
C MET A 212 18.52 -15.34 37.29
N GLY A 213 18.32 -16.54 37.81
CA GLY A 213 18.13 -17.77 37.02
C GLY A 213 19.40 -18.26 36.31
N VAL A 214 20.52 -17.54 36.42
CA VAL A 214 21.81 -17.88 35.83
C VAL A 214 22.93 -17.66 36.83
N SER A 215 24.04 -18.38 36.67
CA SER A 215 25.21 -18.19 37.53
C SER A 215 25.84 -16.80 37.29
N LEU A 216 26.47 -16.26 38.33
CA LEU A 216 27.18 -14.97 38.27
C LEU A 216 28.21 -14.93 37.13
N SER A 217 28.94 -16.04 36.93
CA SER A 217 29.94 -16.14 35.85
C SER A 217 29.31 -16.12 34.45
N THR A 218 28.14 -16.72 34.30
CA THR A 218 27.38 -16.67 33.03
C THR A 218 26.91 -15.26 32.76
N TYR A 219 26.36 -14.57 33.77
CA TYR A 219 25.91 -13.19 33.63
C TYR A 219 27.06 -12.24 33.23
N ILE A 220 28.22 -12.31 33.91
CA ILE A 220 29.41 -11.51 33.55
C ILE A 220 29.86 -11.80 32.11
N ASN A 221 29.89 -13.07 31.71
CA ASN A 221 30.30 -13.44 30.35
C ASN A 221 29.35 -12.90 29.30
N ASN A 222 28.03 -12.96 29.55
CA ASN A 222 27.07 -12.30 28.68
C ASN A 222 27.42 -10.81 28.64
N VAL A 223 27.57 -10.14 29.79
CA VAL A 223 27.90 -8.69 29.86
C VAL A 223 29.03 -8.31 28.89
N ARG A 224 30.09 -9.12 28.88
CA ARG A 224 31.24 -8.96 27.99
C ARG A 224 30.94 -9.24 26.51
N LEU A 225 30.07 -10.20 26.21
CA LEU A 225 29.71 -10.56 24.84
C LEU A 225 28.97 -9.44 24.10
N ASP A 226 28.04 -8.73 24.74
CA ASP A 226 27.27 -7.71 24.01
C ASP A 226 28.14 -6.48 23.73
N HIS A 227 29.07 -6.15 24.61
CA HIS A 227 30.13 -5.19 24.30
C HIS A 227 31.03 -5.68 23.15
N ALA A 228 31.33 -6.98 23.09
CA ALA A 228 32.13 -7.54 22.01
C ALA A 228 31.41 -7.50 20.65
N ILE A 229 30.08 -7.63 20.61
CA ILE A 229 29.30 -7.49 19.37
C ILE A 229 29.42 -6.10 18.78
N ILE A 230 29.32 -5.06 19.61
CA ILE A 230 29.46 -3.67 19.16
C ILE A 230 30.80 -3.48 18.45
N ASP A 231 31.87 -4.03 19.02
CA ASP A 231 33.21 -3.96 18.42
C ASP A 231 33.33 -4.84 17.16
N LEU A 232 32.68 -6.01 17.12
CA LEU A 232 32.69 -6.89 15.94
C LEU A 232 32.02 -6.24 14.73
N ILE A 233 30.98 -5.44 14.96
CA ILE A 233 30.22 -4.70 13.93
C ILE A 233 30.98 -3.44 13.50
N ASN A 234 31.45 -2.66 14.47
CA ASN A 234 31.92 -1.30 14.24
C ASN A 234 33.42 -1.17 14.01
N THR A 235 34.21 -2.23 14.26
CA THR A 235 35.67 -2.19 14.07
C THR A 235 36.21 -3.39 13.29
N ASP A 236 37.38 -3.19 12.71
CA ASP A 236 38.16 -4.22 12.01
C ASP A 236 39.22 -4.88 12.91
N ASP A 237 39.17 -4.61 14.22
CA ASP A 237 40.14 -5.16 15.18
C ASP A 237 40.12 -6.69 15.18
N SER A 238 41.27 -7.32 15.44
CA SER A 238 41.33 -8.78 15.53
C SER A 238 40.42 -9.33 16.63
N ILE A 239 39.94 -10.56 16.44
CA ILE A 239 39.08 -11.24 17.43
C ILE A 239 39.79 -11.34 18.79
N GLU A 240 41.11 -11.50 18.78
CA GLU A 240 41.96 -11.50 19.97
C GLU A 240 41.97 -10.15 20.69
N ALA A 241 42.03 -9.03 19.95
CA ALA A 241 42.02 -7.68 20.51
C ALA A 241 40.66 -7.34 21.13
N ILE A 242 39.56 -7.72 20.48
CA ILE A 242 38.20 -7.55 21.01
C ILE A 242 38.00 -8.39 22.27
N ALA A 243 38.42 -9.65 22.25
CA ALA A 243 38.35 -10.52 23.43
C ALA A 243 39.07 -9.91 24.63
N ALA A 244 40.28 -9.37 24.43
CA ALA A 244 41.06 -8.73 25.49
C ALA A 244 40.36 -7.46 26.02
N ARG A 245 39.86 -6.60 25.13
CA ARG A 245 39.18 -5.34 25.49
C ARG A 245 37.87 -5.55 26.25
N CYS A 246 37.17 -6.64 25.97
CA CYS A 246 35.96 -7.04 26.68
C CYS A 246 36.23 -7.86 27.95
N GLY A 247 37.48 -8.00 28.39
CA GLY A 247 37.83 -8.63 29.68
C GLY A 247 37.93 -10.16 29.65
N PHE A 248 38.06 -10.79 28.49
CA PHE A 248 38.35 -12.23 28.41
C PHE A 248 39.84 -12.50 28.54
N ALA A 249 40.23 -13.30 29.54
CA ALA A 249 41.63 -13.63 29.81
C ALA A 249 42.34 -14.39 28.67
N ARG A 250 41.60 -15.11 27.82
CA ARG A 250 42.14 -15.85 26.67
C ARG A 250 41.17 -15.81 25.48
N PRO A 251 41.62 -15.53 24.24
CA PRO A 251 40.76 -15.51 23.04
C PRO A 251 39.99 -16.80 22.78
N ARG A 252 40.55 -17.95 23.15
CA ARG A 252 39.85 -19.25 23.09
C ARG A 252 38.64 -19.32 24.00
N SER A 253 38.69 -18.68 25.17
CA SER A 253 37.56 -18.62 26.09
C SER A 253 36.44 -17.76 25.51
N PHE A 254 36.79 -16.60 24.94
CA PHE A 254 35.84 -15.74 24.23
C PHE A 254 35.13 -16.48 23.11
N SER A 255 35.89 -17.13 22.21
CA SER A 255 35.32 -17.85 21.07
C SER A 255 34.41 -19.02 21.50
N SER A 256 34.75 -19.71 22.58
CA SER A 256 33.92 -20.80 23.13
C SER A 256 32.60 -20.28 23.71
N VAL A 257 32.65 -19.21 24.51
CA VAL A 257 31.45 -18.59 25.10
C VAL A 257 30.59 -17.96 24.00
N PHE A 258 31.19 -17.26 23.04
CA PHE A 258 30.51 -16.65 21.90
C PHE A 258 29.81 -17.72 21.05
N LYS A 259 30.50 -18.82 20.72
CA LYS A 259 29.89 -19.94 19.96
C LYS A 259 28.79 -20.63 20.75
N LYS A 260 28.94 -20.75 22.07
CA LYS A 260 27.90 -21.32 22.92
C LYS A 260 26.64 -20.45 22.93
N TYR A 261 26.80 -19.13 22.87
CA TYR A 261 25.70 -18.17 22.96
C TYR A 261 25.04 -17.85 21.60
N TYR A 262 25.85 -17.61 20.57
CA TYR A 262 25.40 -17.19 19.24
C TYR A 262 25.38 -18.33 18.21
N HIS A 263 25.71 -19.56 18.63
CA HIS A 263 25.76 -20.76 17.78
C HIS A 263 26.72 -20.68 16.57
N MET A 264 27.60 -19.68 16.53
CA MET A 264 28.61 -19.48 15.47
C MET A 264 29.88 -18.83 16.01
N LEU A 265 30.98 -18.86 15.27
CA LEU A 265 32.23 -18.21 15.69
C LEU A 265 32.16 -16.68 15.51
N PRO A 266 32.85 -15.88 16.35
CA PRO A 266 32.91 -14.43 16.21
C PRO A 266 33.37 -13.95 14.81
N SER A 267 34.28 -14.69 14.20
CA SER A 267 34.80 -14.42 12.86
C SER A 267 33.78 -14.69 11.75
N GLU A 268 32.91 -15.69 11.93
CA GLU A 268 31.81 -16.00 11.02
C GLU A 268 30.72 -14.92 11.12
N TYR A 269 30.37 -14.55 12.36
CA TYR A 269 29.42 -13.47 12.64
C TYR A 269 29.82 -12.15 11.97
N ARG A 270 31.10 -11.74 12.08
CA ARG A 270 31.61 -10.53 11.41
C ARG A 270 31.54 -10.62 9.89
N LYS A 271 31.83 -11.79 9.30
CA LYS A 271 31.74 -11.99 7.84
C LYS A 271 30.30 -11.86 7.35
N GLN A 272 29.34 -12.42 8.08
CA GLN A 272 27.93 -12.34 7.75
C GLN A 272 27.42 -10.90 7.74
N ILE A 273 27.83 -10.09 8.72
CA ILE A 273 27.48 -8.66 8.77
C ILE A 273 28.14 -7.86 7.65
N LYS A 274 29.40 -8.16 7.28
CA LYS A 274 30.09 -7.49 6.17
C LYS A 274 29.60 -7.89 4.78
N SER A 275 28.90 -9.01 4.64
CA SER A 275 28.30 -9.47 3.38
C SER A 275 26.91 -8.90 3.11
N LEU A 276 26.34 -8.13 4.04
CA LEU A 276 25.12 -7.35 3.81
C LEU A 276 25.48 -6.08 3.01
N PRO A 277 24.68 -5.68 1.99
CA PRO A 277 24.95 -4.47 1.21
C PRO A 277 25.01 -3.22 2.10
N ASP A 278 25.98 -2.35 1.80
CA ASP A 278 26.41 -1.20 2.60
C ASP A 278 25.33 -0.10 2.68
N THR A 279 24.47 -0.15 3.69
CA THR A 279 23.62 0.99 4.07
C THR A 279 24.41 1.95 4.96
N GLY A 280 25.16 2.86 4.32
CA GLY A 280 25.50 4.16 4.90
C GLY A 280 26.56 4.20 6.01
N ARG A 281 27.80 3.75 5.74
CA ARG A 281 28.96 4.17 6.53
C ARG A 281 29.56 5.48 6.00
N ASN A 282 29.04 6.61 6.48
CA ASN A 282 29.81 7.86 6.51
C ASN A 282 29.36 8.76 7.67
N ILE A 283 29.83 8.43 8.88
CA ILE A 283 30.02 9.43 9.94
C ILE A 283 31.45 9.26 10.44
N GLN A 284 32.37 10.02 9.84
CA GLN A 284 33.71 10.20 10.40
C GLN A 284 33.62 11.08 11.66
N THR A 285 34.04 10.49 12.78
CA THR A 285 34.82 11.10 13.88
C THR A 285 34.36 12.44 14.47
N ARG A 286 33.74 12.38 15.66
CA ARG A 286 34.14 13.08 16.92
C ARG A 286 33.00 13.03 17.95
N ASP A 287 33.06 12.11 18.91
CA ASP A 287 33.58 12.32 20.26
C ASP A 287 33.14 11.13 21.13
N ARG A 288 34.09 10.62 21.92
CA ARG A 288 34.04 9.34 22.61
C ARG A 288 33.80 9.58 24.09
N SER A 289 32.55 9.45 24.53
CA SER A 289 32.24 9.06 25.92
C SER A 289 30.73 8.96 26.09
N GLN A 290 30.28 7.93 26.81
CA GLN A 290 28.89 7.68 27.24
C GLN A 290 28.06 6.77 26.33
N THR A 291 28.42 5.48 26.29
CA THR A 291 27.44 4.42 26.04
C THR A 291 27.88 3.17 26.78
N MET A 292 27.25 2.86 27.91
CA MET A 292 27.33 1.53 28.50
C MET A 292 26.00 1.18 29.15
N TYR A 293 25.37 0.11 28.65
CA TYR A 293 24.96 -1.10 29.39
C TYR A 293 23.64 -1.64 28.89
N ARG A 294 23.74 -2.70 28.09
CA ARG A 294 22.67 -3.68 27.98
C ARG A 294 23.25 -5.02 27.65
N VAL A 295 23.03 -5.97 28.58
CA VAL A 295 23.14 -7.39 28.25
C VAL A 295 21.97 -8.27 28.61
N SER A 296 21.58 -8.99 27.57
CA SER A 296 20.78 -10.20 27.40
C SER A 296 21.06 -11.41 28.33
N SER A 297 20.00 -12.17 28.60
CA SER A 297 20.10 -13.60 28.92
C SER A 297 18.81 -14.32 28.51
N GLU A 298 18.89 -15.14 27.46
CA GLU A 298 17.93 -16.20 27.15
C GLU A 298 18.47 -17.56 27.61
N GLY A 299 17.55 -18.49 27.88
CA GLY A 299 17.85 -19.91 27.98
C GLY A 299 16.59 -20.77 27.82
N SER A 300 16.32 -21.27 26.61
CA SER A 300 15.78 -22.61 26.40
C SER A 300 16.10 -23.11 24.99
N ALA A 301 16.37 -24.40 24.87
CA ALA A 301 17.14 -25.06 23.81
C ALA A 301 16.38 -25.34 22.49
N PHE A 302 17.11 -25.37 21.37
CA PHE A 302 16.72 -26.06 20.13
C PHE A 302 17.88 -26.88 19.53
N ALA A 303 17.52 -28.03 18.94
CA ALA A 303 18.35 -29.10 18.40
C ALA A 303 18.87 -28.82 16.95
N PRO A 304 19.85 -29.58 16.41
CA PRO A 304 20.62 -29.20 15.21
C PRO A 304 19.98 -29.63 13.86
N PRO A 305 20.41 -29.05 12.71
CA PRO A 305 19.75 -29.18 11.41
C PRO A 305 20.44 -30.18 10.47
N GLN A 306 19.71 -31.17 9.95
CA GLN A 306 20.13 -31.86 8.70
C GLN A 306 19.03 -32.56 7.86
N GLU A 307 17.75 -32.50 8.22
CA GLU A 307 16.66 -32.98 7.34
C GLU A 307 15.53 -31.94 7.29
N LEU A 308 15.54 -31.06 6.27
CA LEU A 308 14.37 -30.31 5.76
C LEU A 308 14.78 -29.47 4.53
N LEU A 309 15.33 -30.13 3.51
CA LEU A 309 15.42 -29.59 2.14
C LEU A 309 14.22 -30.11 1.33
N ARG A 310 13.02 -29.59 1.60
CA ARG A 310 11.86 -29.49 0.68
C ARG A 310 10.91 -28.40 1.19
N PRO A 311 10.37 -27.51 0.34
CA PRO A 311 9.46 -26.47 0.79
C PRO A 311 8.09 -27.10 1.08
N LYS A 312 7.69 -27.09 2.36
CA LYS A 312 6.28 -27.18 2.75
C LYS A 312 5.91 -25.83 3.35
N HIS A 313 4.95 -25.16 2.70
CA HIS A 313 4.21 -23.97 3.12
C HIS A 313 4.66 -23.34 4.45
N GLN A 314 5.48 -22.30 4.38
CA GLN A 314 5.49 -21.23 5.36
C GLN A 314 4.93 -19.98 4.68
N ASN A 315 3.60 -19.88 4.62
CA ASN A 315 3.01 -18.55 4.67
C ASN A 315 3.44 -17.96 6.02
N SER A 316 4.12 -16.82 6.02
CA SER A 316 4.47 -16.16 7.28
C SER A 316 3.17 -15.75 7.98
N TYR A 317 2.78 -16.51 9.00
CA TYR A 317 1.64 -16.28 9.88
C TYR A 317 1.65 -14.86 10.51
N LEU A 318 2.81 -14.20 10.52
CA LEU A 318 3.05 -12.84 11.03
C LEU A 318 2.54 -11.67 10.15
N MET A 319 2.17 -11.89 8.88
CA MET A 319 1.79 -10.80 7.97
C MET A 319 0.27 -10.59 7.83
N LEU A 320 -0.54 -11.65 7.97
CA LEU A 320 -2.00 -11.57 7.95
C LEU A 320 -2.56 -10.89 9.21
N GLU A 321 -1.85 -11.00 10.33
CA GLU A 321 -2.32 -10.56 11.64
C GLU A 321 -2.07 -9.07 11.95
N ARG A 322 -1.15 -8.38 11.27
CA ARG A 322 -0.91 -6.95 11.51
C ARG A 322 -2.11 -6.06 11.15
N TYR A 323 -2.91 -6.46 10.17
CA TYR A 323 -4.01 -5.67 9.63
C TYR A 323 -5.28 -5.72 10.50
N ASP A 324 -5.57 -6.86 11.14
CA ASP A 324 -6.74 -7.05 12.02
C ASP A 324 -6.57 -6.41 13.42
N PHE A 325 -5.33 -6.22 13.87
CA PHE A 325 -5.03 -5.71 15.21
C PHE A 325 -4.97 -4.18 15.29
N LEU A 326 -4.60 -3.52 14.20
CA LEU A 326 -4.48 -2.07 14.14
C LEU A 326 -5.83 -1.37 13.87
N SER A 327 -6.81 -2.05 13.24
CA SER A 327 -8.20 -1.56 13.12
C SER A 327 -8.84 -1.31 14.49
N ARG A 328 -8.51 -2.14 15.48
CA ARG A 328 -8.97 -2.03 16.87
C ARG A 328 -8.35 -0.85 17.62
N LEU A 329 -7.29 -0.26 17.07
CA LEU A 329 -6.67 0.96 17.59
C LEU A 329 -7.21 2.24 16.94
N ALA A 330 -7.91 2.13 15.81
CA ALA A 330 -8.45 3.27 15.08
C ALA A 330 -9.33 4.20 15.94
N PRO A 331 -10.21 3.70 16.84
CA PRO A 331 -10.99 4.57 17.73
C PRO A 331 -10.13 5.46 18.63
N TYR A 332 -8.90 5.01 18.92
CA TYR A 332 -7.95 5.71 19.77
C TYR A 332 -6.99 6.62 19.00
N LEU A 333 -6.97 6.59 17.66
CA LEU A 333 -6.13 7.50 16.85
C LEU A 333 -6.86 8.78 16.43
N GLN A 334 -8.17 8.86 16.67
CA GLN A 334 -8.97 10.05 16.45
C GLN A 334 -8.74 11.06 17.59
N GLU A 335 -8.60 12.35 17.27
CA GLU A 335 -8.53 13.41 18.29
C GLU A 335 -9.83 13.43 19.11
N HIS A 336 -9.72 13.70 20.42
CA HIS A 336 -10.82 13.63 21.40
C HIS A 336 -12.20 14.07 20.86
N PRO A 337 -13.29 13.31 21.11
CA PRO A 337 -14.67 13.69 20.75
C PRO A 337 -15.19 14.96 21.45
N GLY A 338 -14.38 15.60 22.30
CA GLY A 338 -14.72 16.84 23.01
C GLY A 338 -14.39 18.13 22.25
N ALA A 339 -13.83 18.04 21.04
CA ALA A 339 -13.50 19.19 20.19
C ALA A 339 -14.41 19.31 18.95
N GLN A 340 -15.60 18.70 18.94
CA GLN A 340 -16.61 19.00 17.93
C GLN A 340 -17.38 20.28 18.31
N ASN A 341 -16.78 21.43 18.00
CA ASN A 341 -17.60 22.55 17.55
C ASN A 341 -18.06 22.22 16.14
N SER A 342 -19.31 21.78 16.01
CA SER A 342 -20.02 21.66 14.73
C SER A 342 -20.28 23.05 14.14
N GLN A 343 -19.24 23.64 13.54
CA GLN A 343 -19.40 24.56 12.44
C GLN A 343 -19.14 23.78 11.15
N GLU A 344 -20.12 23.73 10.25
CA GLU A 344 -19.92 23.28 8.87
C GLU A 344 -18.84 24.16 8.23
N TYR A 345 -17.58 23.72 8.29
CA TYR A 345 -16.50 24.37 7.56
C TYR A 345 -16.74 24.12 6.07
N SER A 346 -17.22 25.13 5.35
CA SER A 346 -17.24 25.14 3.88
C SER A 346 -16.06 25.96 3.37
N SER A 347 -15.36 25.44 2.35
CA SER A 347 -14.30 26.20 1.69
C SER A 347 -14.89 27.02 0.54
N LYS A 348 -14.53 28.31 0.42
CA LYS A 348 -15.00 29.17 -0.66
C LYS A 348 -13.87 29.43 -1.67
N THR A 349 -14.16 29.26 -2.95
CA THR A 349 -13.25 29.54 -4.07
C THR A 349 -13.97 30.47 -5.06
N ALA A 350 -13.53 31.73 -5.13
CA ALA A 350 -14.01 32.70 -6.11
C ALA A 350 -13.00 32.78 -7.26
N LEU A 351 -13.40 32.41 -8.48
CA LEU A 351 -12.52 32.44 -9.66
C LEU A 351 -12.49 33.82 -10.35
N GLY A 352 -13.35 34.75 -9.91
CA GLY A 352 -13.46 36.08 -10.49
C GLY A 352 -14.28 36.12 -11.79
N GLU A 353 -13.89 36.99 -12.70
CA GLU A 353 -14.53 37.17 -14.01
C GLU A 353 -13.84 36.33 -15.08
N ILE A 354 -14.65 35.64 -15.89
CA ILE A 354 -14.21 34.80 -17.01
C ILE A 354 -14.94 35.29 -18.25
N SER A 355 -14.21 35.87 -19.19
CA SER A 355 -14.79 36.36 -20.45
C SER A 355 -15.33 35.20 -21.29
N ALA A 356 -16.60 35.29 -21.67
CA ALA A 356 -17.28 34.31 -22.51
C ALA A 356 -16.80 34.33 -23.97
N ILE A 357 -16.00 35.32 -24.36
CA ILE A 357 -15.45 35.48 -25.72
C ILE A 357 -13.96 35.26 -25.84
N SER A 358 -13.23 35.14 -24.73
CA SER A 358 -11.79 34.93 -24.73
C SER A 358 -11.41 33.50 -25.16
N ASN A 359 -10.49 33.37 -26.13
CA ASN A 359 -9.91 32.08 -26.55
C ASN A 359 -8.55 31.80 -25.88
N SER A 360 -8.40 32.16 -24.60
CA SER A 360 -7.08 32.21 -23.93
C SER A 360 -6.51 30.86 -23.48
N ALA A 361 -7.30 29.79 -23.35
CA ALA A 361 -6.86 28.55 -22.67
C ALA A 361 -6.70 27.30 -23.57
N GLY A 362 -6.84 27.44 -24.89
CA GLY A 362 -6.58 26.36 -25.85
C GLY A 362 -7.83 25.56 -26.27
N ARG A 363 -7.62 24.33 -26.75
CA ARG A 363 -8.69 23.45 -27.26
C ARG A 363 -8.84 22.20 -26.42
N TRP A 364 -10.09 21.82 -26.14
CA TRP A 364 -10.41 20.55 -25.52
C TRP A 364 -10.15 19.43 -26.53
N ASN A 365 -9.47 18.38 -26.09
CA ASN A 365 -9.23 17.21 -26.91
C ASN A 365 -9.90 15.98 -26.28
N SER A 366 -10.21 15.01 -27.13
CA SER A 366 -10.94 13.81 -26.72
C SER A 366 -10.01 12.61 -26.48
N SER A 367 -8.80 12.85 -25.98
CA SER A 367 -7.80 11.80 -25.71
C SER A 367 -8.28 10.79 -24.66
N PHE A 368 -9.10 11.24 -23.70
CA PHE A 368 -9.69 10.37 -22.67
C PHE A 368 -10.51 9.22 -23.27
N LYS A 369 -11.23 9.43 -24.38
CA LYS A 369 -12.00 8.37 -25.06
C LYS A 369 -11.23 7.66 -26.17
N CYS A 370 -9.91 7.73 -26.15
CA CYS A 370 -9.11 7.04 -27.16
C CYS A 370 -9.21 5.52 -26.98
N PHE A 371 -9.20 5.02 -25.74
CA PHE A 371 -9.25 3.58 -25.45
C PHE A 371 -10.29 3.21 -24.39
N CYS A 372 -10.88 2.03 -24.55
CA CYS A 372 -11.39 1.23 -23.45
C CYS A 372 -10.60 -0.07 -23.32
N GLY A 373 -10.69 -0.75 -22.17
CA GLY A 373 -9.96 -2.00 -21.92
C GLY A 373 -10.85 -3.12 -21.37
N VAL A 374 -10.63 -4.36 -21.80
CA VAL A 374 -11.15 -5.58 -21.13
C VAL A 374 -9.98 -6.50 -20.84
N SER A 375 -10.10 -7.39 -19.85
CA SER A 375 -8.95 -8.16 -19.38
C SER A 375 -8.42 -9.09 -20.48
N ARG A 376 -9.24 -9.99 -21.02
CA ARG A 376 -8.82 -10.94 -22.06
C ARG A 376 -9.67 -10.88 -23.32
N ALA A 377 -9.06 -11.23 -24.44
CA ALA A 377 -9.74 -11.37 -25.72
C ALA A 377 -10.90 -12.37 -25.64
N SER A 378 -10.72 -13.51 -24.97
CA SER A 378 -11.77 -14.53 -24.83
C SER A 378 -13.01 -14.03 -24.07
N GLU A 379 -12.87 -13.04 -23.20
CA GLU A 379 -13.99 -12.40 -22.50
C GLU A 379 -14.91 -11.63 -23.46
N LEU A 380 -14.40 -11.18 -24.61
CA LEU A 380 -15.20 -10.51 -25.65
C LEU A 380 -16.18 -11.44 -26.36
N LEU A 381 -16.16 -12.75 -26.08
CA LEU A 381 -17.20 -13.70 -26.51
C LEU A 381 -18.41 -13.71 -25.55
N LEU A 382 -18.26 -13.19 -24.33
CA LEU A 382 -19.31 -13.22 -23.31
C LEU A 382 -20.40 -12.17 -23.60
N PRO A 383 -21.69 -12.56 -23.69
CA PRO A 383 -22.79 -11.62 -23.95
C PRO A 383 -22.85 -10.41 -23.00
N PRO A 384 -22.67 -10.56 -21.67
CA PRO A 384 -22.71 -9.40 -20.77
C PRO A 384 -21.66 -8.33 -21.11
N ILE A 385 -20.45 -8.73 -21.50
CA ILE A 385 -19.38 -7.80 -21.88
C ILE A 385 -19.69 -7.11 -23.20
N ARG A 386 -20.25 -7.85 -24.16
CA ARG A 386 -20.70 -7.27 -25.43
C ARG A 386 -21.78 -6.21 -25.23
N ASP A 387 -22.70 -6.42 -24.31
CA ASP A 387 -23.74 -5.45 -23.98
C ASP A 387 -23.18 -4.20 -23.30
N MET A 388 -22.22 -4.36 -22.38
CA MET A 388 -21.49 -3.23 -21.77
C MET A 388 -20.69 -2.45 -22.82
N ILE A 389 -20.06 -3.12 -23.79
CA ILE A 389 -19.35 -2.46 -24.91
C ILE A 389 -20.32 -1.65 -25.78
N ARG A 390 -21.46 -2.21 -26.16
CA ARG A 390 -22.50 -1.49 -26.92
C ARG A 390 -22.97 -0.25 -26.19
N GLN A 391 -23.22 -0.37 -24.88
CA GLN A 391 -23.63 0.76 -24.05
C GLN A 391 -22.53 1.83 -23.99
N ALA A 392 -21.29 1.45 -23.73
CA ALA A 392 -20.16 2.37 -23.68
C ALA A 392 -19.88 3.05 -25.03
N GLN A 393 -20.03 2.34 -26.14
CA GLN A 393 -19.91 2.91 -27.49
C GLN A 393 -21.02 3.92 -27.79
N LYS A 394 -22.25 3.63 -27.36
CA LYS A 394 -23.38 4.55 -27.52
C LYS A 394 -23.19 5.85 -26.74
N ASP A 395 -22.73 5.77 -25.50
CA ASP A 395 -22.68 6.93 -24.59
C ASP A 395 -21.36 7.72 -24.69
N ILE A 396 -20.23 7.02 -24.89
CA ILE A 396 -18.88 7.61 -24.85
C ILE A 396 -18.25 7.63 -26.25
N GLY A 397 -18.32 6.50 -26.96
CA GLY A 397 -17.74 6.33 -28.30
C GLY A 397 -16.21 6.24 -28.28
N PHE A 398 -15.68 5.16 -27.69
CA PHE A 398 -14.23 4.90 -27.68
C PHE A 398 -13.70 4.53 -29.07
N LYS A 399 -12.46 4.93 -29.38
CA LYS A 399 -11.83 4.67 -30.70
C LYS A 399 -11.16 3.30 -30.79
N TYR A 400 -10.44 2.91 -29.73
CA TYR A 400 -9.69 1.66 -29.64
C TYR A 400 -10.16 0.83 -28.45
N ILE A 401 -9.89 -0.48 -28.53
CA ILE A 401 -10.02 -1.38 -27.39
C ILE A 401 -8.71 -2.14 -27.18
N LYS A 402 -8.26 -2.22 -25.92
CA LYS A 402 -7.09 -2.98 -25.48
C LYS A 402 -7.54 -4.23 -24.70
N PHE A 403 -6.87 -5.35 -24.94
CA PHE A 403 -7.08 -6.61 -24.24
C PHE A 403 -5.82 -7.46 -24.28
N HIS A 404 -5.69 -8.41 -23.36
CA HIS A 404 -4.63 -9.41 -23.36
C HIS A 404 -5.08 -10.71 -24.04
N GLY A 405 -4.14 -11.62 -24.28
CA GLY A 405 -4.49 -13.03 -24.50
C GLY A 405 -5.14 -13.34 -25.85
N ILE A 406 -4.86 -12.56 -26.91
CA ILE A 406 -5.37 -12.87 -28.26
C ILE A 406 -4.80 -14.17 -28.82
N LEU A 407 -3.67 -14.64 -28.27
CA LEU A 407 -3.01 -15.90 -28.62
C LEU A 407 -3.26 -17.01 -27.59
N ASP A 408 -4.02 -16.75 -26.53
CA ASP A 408 -4.28 -17.73 -25.47
C ASP A 408 -5.00 -18.97 -26.02
N ASP A 409 -4.73 -20.13 -25.41
CA ASP A 409 -5.27 -21.42 -25.86
C ASP A 409 -6.81 -21.50 -25.78
N ASP A 410 -7.45 -20.64 -24.99
CA ASP A 410 -8.92 -20.44 -24.97
C ASP A 410 -9.49 -20.15 -26.37
N LEU A 411 -8.70 -19.49 -27.22
CA LEU A 411 -9.08 -19.11 -28.58
C LEU A 411 -8.60 -20.13 -29.62
N MET A 412 -7.91 -21.18 -29.19
CA MET A 412 -7.39 -22.28 -30.02
C MET A 412 -6.51 -21.82 -31.19
N VAL A 413 -5.79 -20.71 -31.01
CA VAL A 413 -5.03 -20.06 -32.11
C VAL A 413 -3.91 -20.94 -32.64
N CYS A 414 -3.23 -21.70 -31.76
CA CYS A 414 -2.05 -22.45 -32.12
C CYS A 414 -2.07 -23.82 -31.45
N THR A 415 -2.14 -24.89 -32.25
CA THR A 415 -2.08 -26.27 -31.77
C THR A 415 -0.99 -27.05 -32.51
N ARG A 416 -0.63 -28.23 -31.98
CA ARG A 416 0.19 -29.20 -32.70
C ARG A 416 -0.68 -30.39 -33.10
N ASP A 417 -0.48 -30.88 -34.31
CA ASP A 417 -1.06 -32.13 -34.75
C ASP A 417 -0.27 -33.34 -34.23
N ALA A 418 -0.72 -34.56 -34.57
CA ALA A 418 -0.07 -35.80 -34.16
C ALA A 418 1.36 -35.98 -34.71
N SER A 419 1.74 -35.23 -35.76
CA SER A 419 3.09 -35.22 -36.32
C SER A 419 4.01 -34.17 -35.67
N GLY A 420 3.46 -33.31 -34.81
CA GLY A 420 4.17 -32.21 -34.17
C GLY A 420 4.17 -30.91 -34.97
N GLN A 421 3.52 -30.87 -36.14
CA GLN A 421 3.40 -29.68 -36.98
C GLN A 421 2.41 -28.69 -36.38
N LEU A 422 2.73 -27.39 -36.47
CA LEU A 422 1.84 -26.32 -36.02
C LEU A 422 0.64 -26.17 -36.93
N HIS A 423 -0.52 -26.01 -36.31
CA HIS A 423 -1.77 -25.67 -36.98
C HIS A 423 -2.32 -24.37 -36.37
N PHE A 424 -2.69 -23.42 -37.23
CA PHE A 424 -3.24 -22.13 -36.82
C PHE A 424 -4.74 -22.05 -37.12
N ASN A 425 -5.54 -21.61 -36.13
CA ASN A 425 -6.97 -21.42 -36.29
C ASN A 425 -7.41 -20.06 -35.71
N PHE A 426 -7.89 -19.17 -36.56
CA PHE A 426 -8.27 -17.82 -36.15
C PHE A 426 -9.78 -17.62 -35.96
N PHE A 427 -10.59 -18.69 -35.93
CA PHE A 427 -12.06 -18.58 -35.93
C PHE A 427 -12.61 -17.76 -34.75
N TYR A 428 -12.20 -18.04 -33.50
CA TYR A 428 -12.67 -17.27 -32.35
C TYR A 428 -12.13 -15.84 -32.34
N VAL A 429 -10.91 -15.65 -32.84
CA VAL A 429 -10.33 -14.31 -33.03
C VAL A 429 -11.18 -13.51 -34.01
N ASP A 430 -11.56 -14.10 -35.14
CA ASP A 430 -12.44 -13.47 -36.14
C ASP A 430 -13.78 -13.08 -35.51
N MET A 431 -14.41 -13.95 -34.73
CA MET A 431 -15.66 -13.64 -34.03
C MET A 431 -15.55 -12.45 -33.06
N ILE A 432 -14.39 -12.28 -32.44
CA ILE A 432 -14.10 -11.15 -31.55
C ILE A 432 -13.92 -9.89 -32.37
N LEU A 433 -13.02 -9.93 -33.36
CA LEU A 433 -12.66 -8.77 -34.16
C LEU A 433 -13.84 -8.26 -35.00
N ASP A 434 -14.65 -9.16 -35.56
CA ASP A 434 -15.88 -8.79 -36.28
C ASP A 434 -16.84 -8.01 -35.37
N PHE A 435 -17.07 -8.51 -34.14
CA PHE A 435 -17.90 -7.82 -33.14
C PHE A 435 -17.33 -6.43 -32.79
N LEU A 436 -16.02 -6.29 -32.65
CA LEU A 436 -15.40 -4.99 -32.35
C LEU A 436 -15.61 -4.00 -33.50
N LEU A 437 -15.37 -4.44 -34.74
CA LEU A 437 -15.52 -3.60 -35.93
C LEU A 437 -16.98 -3.18 -36.17
N GLU A 438 -17.94 -4.08 -35.94
CA GLU A 438 -19.38 -3.79 -35.96
C GLU A 438 -19.76 -2.67 -34.98
N ASN A 439 -19.02 -2.55 -33.87
CA ASN A 439 -19.21 -1.53 -32.85
C ASN A 439 -18.20 -0.37 -32.97
N HIS A 440 -17.62 -0.19 -34.16
CA HIS A 440 -16.69 0.90 -34.49
C HIS A 440 -15.43 0.97 -33.62
N LEU A 441 -15.06 -0.13 -32.98
CA LEU A 441 -13.85 -0.27 -32.17
C LEU A 441 -12.71 -0.86 -33.00
N ARG A 442 -11.55 -0.22 -32.93
CA ARG A 442 -10.31 -0.75 -33.51
C ARG A 442 -9.54 -1.51 -32.45
N PRO A 443 -9.07 -2.74 -32.70
CA PRO A 443 -8.28 -3.46 -31.73
C PRO A 443 -6.88 -2.85 -31.60
N MET A 444 -6.35 -2.88 -30.39
CA MET A 444 -4.91 -2.91 -30.16
C MET A 444 -4.49 -4.37 -30.02
N ILE A 445 -3.84 -4.90 -31.05
CA ILE A 445 -3.38 -6.28 -31.11
C ILE A 445 -2.09 -6.39 -30.29
N GLN A 446 -2.21 -6.90 -29.07
CA GLN A 446 -1.07 -7.31 -28.26
C GLN A 446 -0.80 -8.79 -28.53
N TYR A 447 0.37 -9.13 -29.08
CA TYR A 447 0.78 -10.52 -29.26
C TYR A 447 1.13 -11.13 -27.89
N SER A 448 0.10 -11.61 -27.20
CA SER A 448 0.15 -12.24 -25.88
C SER A 448 -1.02 -13.22 -25.68
N PHE A 449 -0.96 -14.13 -24.71
CA PHE A 449 0.29 -14.60 -24.08
C PHE A 449 0.87 -15.76 -24.90
N MET A 450 1.75 -16.58 -24.35
CA MET A 450 2.38 -17.66 -25.11
C MET A 450 1.41 -18.84 -25.29
N PRO A 451 1.11 -19.32 -26.50
CA PRO A 451 0.36 -20.57 -26.67
C PRO A 451 1.12 -21.76 -26.08
N ALA A 452 0.44 -22.72 -25.44
CA ALA A 452 1.10 -23.88 -24.85
C ALA A 452 1.90 -24.70 -25.88
N ALA A 453 1.42 -24.76 -27.12
CA ALA A 453 2.09 -25.42 -28.23
C ALA A 453 3.49 -24.86 -28.55
N LEU A 454 3.73 -23.59 -28.21
CA LEU A 454 4.98 -22.88 -28.47
C LEU A 454 5.82 -22.66 -27.21
N ALA A 455 5.25 -22.74 -26.01
CA ALA A 455 5.94 -22.41 -24.77
C ALA A 455 7.15 -23.31 -24.49
N ALA A 456 8.27 -22.72 -24.07
CA ALA A 456 9.42 -23.48 -23.54
C ALA A 456 9.07 -24.17 -22.21
N SER A 457 8.20 -23.54 -21.41
CA SER A 457 7.66 -24.07 -20.16
C SER A 457 6.18 -23.72 -20.03
N ALA A 458 5.30 -24.65 -20.41
CA ALA A 458 3.85 -24.45 -20.33
C ALA A 458 3.32 -24.24 -18.90
N ASN A 459 4.10 -24.62 -17.88
CA ASN A 459 3.73 -24.45 -16.47
C ASN A 459 4.13 -23.08 -15.91
N HIS A 460 4.95 -22.30 -16.62
CA HIS A 460 5.33 -20.96 -16.18
C HIS A 460 4.18 -20.00 -16.47
N THR A 461 3.33 -19.78 -15.46
CA THR A 461 2.05 -19.12 -15.62
C THR A 461 1.75 -18.10 -14.51
N VAL A 462 0.83 -17.18 -14.79
CA VAL A 462 0.27 -16.21 -13.82
C VAL A 462 -1.26 -16.20 -13.88
N PHE A 463 -1.89 -15.63 -12.85
CA PHE A 463 -3.34 -15.51 -12.64
C PHE A 463 -4.08 -16.80 -12.26
N GLN A 464 -5.32 -16.63 -11.76
CA GLN A 464 -6.21 -17.73 -11.40
C GLN A 464 -6.60 -18.58 -12.61
N LYS A 465 -6.96 -17.92 -13.72
CA LYS A 465 -7.03 -18.57 -15.03
C LYS A 465 -5.65 -18.46 -15.67
N PRO A 466 -4.83 -19.52 -15.70
CA PRO A 466 -3.41 -19.38 -16.04
C PRO A 466 -3.21 -18.80 -17.45
N VAL A 467 -2.31 -17.83 -17.58
CA VAL A 467 -1.70 -17.44 -18.87
C VAL A 467 -0.24 -17.83 -18.85
N ILE A 468 0.30 -18.28 -19.98
CA ILE A 468 1.68 -18.77 -20.05
C ILE A 468 2.61 -17.61 -20.38
N ILE A 469 3.55 -17.35 -19.48
CA ILE A 469 4.51 -16.24 -19.57
C ILE A 469 5.93 -16.71 -19.92
N SER A 470 6.04 -17.94 -20.44
CA SER A 470 7.28 -18.53 -20.89
C SER A 470 7.72 -17.95 -22.24
N PRO A 471 9.03 -17.84 -22.53
CA PRO A 471 9.49 -17.61 -23.90
C PRO A 471 9.10 -18.79 -24.81
N PRO A 472 9.12 -18.61 -26.14
CA PRO A 472 8.86 -19.71 -27.05
C PRO A 472 10.02 -20.71 -27.02
N SER A 473 9.71 -21.99 -27.21
CA SER A 473 10.70 -23.07 -27.40
C SER A 473 11.45 -22.94 -28.72
N SER A 474 10.86 -22.26 -29.71
CA SER A 474 11.46 -21.93 -31.00
C SER A 474 11.05 -20.53 -31.45
N ASN A 475 12.04 -19.65 -31.64
CA ASN A 475 11.83 -18.30 -32.16
C ASN A 475 11.30 -18.31 -33.61
N ASP A 476 11.67 -19.31 -34.41
CA ASP A 476 11.21 -19.45 -35.80
C ASP A 476 9.73 -19.83 -35.86
N GLU A 477 9.29 -20.71 -34.96
CA GLU A 477 7.87 -21.08 -34.84
C GLU A 477 7.03 -19.91 -34.31
N TRP A 478 7.54 -19.16 -33.32
CA TRP A 478 6.93 -17.89 -32.90
C TRP A 478 6.78 -16.93 -34.08
N CYS A 479 7.86 -16.67 -34.82
CA CYS A 479 7.83 -15.80 -36.00
C CYS A 479 6.84 -16.30 -37.07
N SER A 480 6.68 -17.62 -37.21
CA SER A 480 5.73 -18.23 -38.14
C SER A 480 4.28 -17.94 -37.73
N LEU A 481 3.95 -18.06 -36.44
CA LEU A 481 2.63 -17.68 -35.91
C LEU A 481 2.35 -16.19 -36.13
N ILE A 482 3.30 -15.31 -35.78
CA ILE A 482 3.15 -13.85 -35.95
C ILE A 482 2.90 -13.49 -37.42
N THR A 483 3.66 -14.09 -38.33
CA THR A 483 3.51 -13.87 -39.77
C THR A 483 2.15 -14.36 -40.26
N ALA A 484 1.76 -15.59 -39.91
CA ALA A 484 0.50 -16.17 -40.32
C ALA A 484 -0.70 -15.37 -39.80
N PHE A 485 -0.68 -14.99 -38.53
CA PHE A 485 -1.76 -14.19 -37.94
C PHE A 485 -1.85 -12.80 -38.57
N THR A 486 -0.72 -12.11 -38.75
CA THR A 486 -0.71 -10.77 -39.36
C THR A 486 -1.21 -10.78 -40.81
N ARG A 487 -0.81 -11.78 -41.60
CA ARG A 487 -1.33 -11.96 -42.98
C ARG A 487 -2.82 -12.26 -42.98
N HIS A 488 -3.29 -13.15 -42.11
CA HIS A 488 -4.72 -13.44 -41.97
C HIS A 488 -5.53 -12.16 -41.69
N LEU A 489 -5.06 -11.29 -40.79
CA LEU A 489 -5.73 -10.02 -40.51
C LEU A 489 -5.79 -9.12 -41.76
N LEU A 490 -4.67 -8.99 -42.49
CA LEU A 490 -4.60 -8.19 -43.71
C LEU A 490 -5.49 -8.74 -44.82
N GLU A 491 -5.57 -10.07 -44.97
CA GLU A 491 -6.37 -10.76 -45.98
C GLU A 491 -7.87 -10.67 -45.68
N ARG A 492 -8.28 -10.88 -44.42
CA ARG A 492 -9.69 -10.85 -44.00
C ARG A 492 -10.27 -9.45 -43.96
N TYR A 493 -9.57 -8.50 -43.35
CA TYR A 493 -10.09 -7.16 -43.06
C TYR A 493 -9.63 -6.08 -44.04
N GLY A 494 -8.62 -6.38 -44.85
CA GLY A 494 -8.03 -5.46 -45.82
C GLY A 494 -7.05 -4.47 -45.21
N ALA A 495 -5.96 -4.18 -45.94
CA ALA A 495 -4.87 -3.33 -45.47
C ALA A 495 -5.32 -1.93 -45.00
N HIS A 496 -6.32 -1.32 -45.66
CA HIS A 496 -6.84 -0.01 -45.26
C HIS A 496 -7.41 -0.01 -43.84
N GLN A 497 -8.11 -1.07 -43.44
CA GLN A 497 -8.67 -1.20 -42.11
C GLN A 497 -7.57 -1.50 -41.08
N VAL A 498 -6.71 -2.48 -41.38
CA VAL A 498 -5.69 -2.98 -40.45
C VAL A 498 -4.58 -1.97 -40.17
N ARG A 499 -4.22 -1.10 -41.14
CA ARG A 499 -3.26 0.01 -40.95
C ARG A 499 -3.70 1.04 -39.91
N GLN A 500 -4.97 1.02 -39.52
CA GLN A 500 -5.49 1.93 -38.49
C GLN A 500 -5.45 1.31 -37.09
N TRP A 501 -5.05 0.04 -36.97
CA TRP A 501 -4.91 -0.68 -35.70
C TRP A 501 -3.52 -0.47 -35.12
N ILE A 502 -3.38 -0.75 -33.82
CA ILE A 502 -2.10 -0.66 -33.11
C ILE A 502 -1.64 -2.08 -32.79
N PHE A 503 -0.40 -2.40 -33.11
CA PHE A 503 0.21 -3.69 -32.81
C PHE A 503 1.27 -3.52 -31.73
N THR A 504 1.39 -4.46 -30.80
CA THR A 504 2.47 -4.45 -29.80
C THR A 504 2.89 -5.86 -29.43
N PHE A 505 4.13 -6.00 -28.96
CA PHE A 505 4.63 -7.22 -28.35
C PHE A 505 4.39 -7.20 -26.84
N TRP A 506 3.63 -8.19 -26.36
CA TRP A 506 3.54 -8.56 -24.95
C TRP A 506 3.04 -7.49 -23.97
N ASN A 507 3.04 -7.83 -22.68
CA ASN A 507 2.66 -6.99 -21.55
C ASN A 507 3.79 -6.87 -20.51
N GLU A 508 4.32 -5.67 -20.25
CA GLU A 508 5.23 -5.38 -19.12
C GLU A 508 6.50 -6.24 -19.03
N THR A 509 7.11 -6.64 -20.16
CA THR A 509 8.30 -7.55 -20.21
C THR A 509 9.61 -7.06 -19.59
N LEU A 510 9.69 -5.77 -19.26
CA LEU A 510 10.89 -5.10 -18.77
C LEU A 510 10.62 -4.34 -17.47
N SER A 511 9.60 -4.78 -16.73
CA SER A 511 9.12 -4.13 -15.52
C SER A 511 9.77 -4.71 -14.27
N GLY A 512 10.41 -5.87 -14.35
CA GLY A 512 10.82 -6.69 -13.22
C GLY A 512 9.64 -7.17 -12.36
N LEU A 513 8.45 -7.26 -12.97
CA LEU A 513 7.23 -7.82 -12.37
C LEU A 513 6.99 -9.24 -12.88
N SER A 514 5.81 -9.78 -12.59
CA SER A 514 5.45 -11.17 -12.89
C SER A 514 5.36 -11.49 -14.39
N PHE A 515 5.35 -10.51 -15.30
CA PHE A 515 5.26 -10.73 -16.75
C PHE A 515 6.62 -10.75 -17.46
N ASP A 516 7.72 -10.53 -16.73
CA ASP A 516 9.06 -10.56 -17.28
C ASP A 516 9.49 -11.98 -17.66
N PHE A 517 10.30 -12.09 -18.72
CA PHE A 517 11.07 -13.29 -18.97
C PHE A 517 12.24 -13.41 -17.99
N GLU A 518 12.86 -14.59 -17.90
CA GLU A 518 14.00 -14.82 -16.98
C GLU A 518 15.15 -13.83 -17.20
N ASP A 519 15.33 -13.38 -18.44
CA ASP A 519 16.29 -12.36 -18.81
C ASP A 519 15.66 -11.29 -19.72
N ALA A 520 16.11 -10.05 -19.54
CA ALA A 520 15.63 -8.91 -20.32
C ALA A 520 16.09 -8.94 -21.79
N GLN A 521 17.12 -9.71 -22.15
CA GLN A 521 17.60 -9.78 -23.53
C GLN A 521 16.62 -10.56 -24.41
N THR A 522 16.07 -11.66 -23.89
CA THR A 522 14.99 -12.43 -24.51
C THR A 522 13.79 -11.55 -24.86
N ALA A 523 13.35 -10.67 -23.94
CA ALA A 523 12.28 -9.72 -24.20
C ALA A 523 12.60 -8.78 -25.39
N LEU A 524 13.79 -8.20 -25.40
CA LEU A 524 14.24 -7.26 -26.44
C LEU A 524 14.35 -7.94 -27.81
N ASP A 525 14.90 -9.16 -27.84
CA ASP A 525 15.06 -9.93 -29.08
C ASP A 525 13.70 -10.40 -29.63
N LEU A 526 12.76 -10.81 -28.78
CA LEU A 526 11.40 -11.17 -29.19
C LEU A 526 10.62 -9.95 -29.67
N TYR A 527 10.75 -8.80 -29.02
CA TYR A 527 10.18 -7.54 -29.49
C TYR A 527 10.68 -7.22 -30.92
N ARG A 528 12.00 -7.25 -31.13
CA ARG A 528 12.62 -6.96 -32.43
C ARG A 528 12.11 -7.90 -33.52
N GLN A 529 12.11 -9.21 -33.24
CA GLN A 529 11.65 -10.23 -34.18
C GLN A 529 10.17 -10.09 -34.50
N THR A 530 9.32 -9.90 -33.50
CA THR A 530 7.87 -9.71 -33.67
C THR A 530 7.59 -8.47 -34.51
N ARG A 531 8.20 -7.32 -34.17
CA ARG A 531 8.08 -6.09 -34.93
C ARG A 531 8.50 -6.29 -36.38
N GLN A 532 9.63 -6.94 -36.61
CA GLN A 532 10.11 -7.19 -37.96
C GLN A 532 9.10 -8.02 -38.75
N LYS A 533 8.55 -9.10 -38.19
CA LYS A 533 7.57 -9.93 -38.89
C LYS A 533 6.26 -9.21 -39.22
N VAL A 534 5.81 -8.31 -38.35
CA VAL A 534 4.65 -7.45 -38.66
C VAL A 534 4.97 -6.48 -39.79
N LYS A 535 6.12 -5.81 -39.74
CA LYS A 535 6.56 -4.86 -40.78
C LYS A 535 6.89 -5.53 -42.12
N ASP A 536 7.35 -6.78 -42.10
CA ASP A 536 7.57 -7.61 -43.30
C ASP A 536 6.25 -7.92 -44.02
N CYS A 537 5.14 -8.03 -43.27
CA CYS A 537 3.81 -8.24 -43.86
C CYS A 537 3.26 -6.95 -44.47
N ASP A 538 3.38 -5.83 -43.75
CA ASP A 538 3.07 -4.50 -44.28
C ASP A 538 3.82 -3.41 -43.47
N PRO A 539 4.72 -2.64 -44.10
CA PRO A 539 5.55 -1.66 -43.39
C PRO A 539 4.75 -0.48 -42.81
N ALA A 540 3.51 -0.26 -43.27
CA ALA A 540 2.65 0.82 -42.81
C ALA A 540 1.86 0.50 -41.53
N LEU A 541 1.91 -0.75 -41.02
CA LEU A 541 1.25 -1.11 -39.76
C LEU A 541 1.91 -0.41 -38.57
N ILE A 542 1.12 0.19 -37.68
CA ILE A 542 1.63 0.88 -36.49
C ILE A 542 2.07 -0.16 -35.45
N PHE A 543 3.34 -0.16 -35.08
CA PHE A 543 3.90 -1.07 -34.07
C PHE A 543 4.43 -0.27 -32.88
N ALA A 544 3.78 -0.43 -31.73
CA ALA A 544 4.11 0.24 -30.48
C ALA A 544 5.25 -0.45 -29.72
N SER A 545 5.80 0.22 -28.71
CA SER A 545 6.71 -0.41 -27.74
C SER A 545 6.04 -1.57 -26.98
N THR A 546 6.78 -2.39 -26.24
CA THR A 546 6.17 -3.15 -25.13
C THR A 546 5.60 -2.17 -24.10
N SER A 547 4.59 -2.57 -23.32
CA SER A 547 4.10 -1.74 -22.23
C SER A 547 5.16 -1.61 -21.14
N TYR A 548 5.36 -0.38 -20.65
CA TYR A 548 6.23 -0.09 -19.51
C TYR A 548 5.40 0.35 -18.32
N SER A 549 5.64 -0.29 -17.19
CA SER A 549 5.01 0.09 -15.93
C SER A 549 5.72 1.30 -15.32
N ALA A 550 4.97 2.35 -14.99
CA ALA A 550 5.50 3.54 -14.31
C ALA A 550 5.93 3.25 -12.85
N LEU A 551 5.65 2.06 -12.32
CA LEU A 551 5.94 1.61 -10.96
C LEU A 551 7.42 1.69 -10.55
N LYS A 552 8.36 1.73 -11.52
CA LYS A 552 9.81 1.83 -11.29
C LYS A 552 10.43 3.13 -11.80
N TYR A 553 9.63 4.15 -12.06
CA TYR A 553 10.18 5.45 -12.48
C TYR A 553 10.92 6.12 -11.30
N PRO A 554 12.17 6.63 -11.46
CA PRO A 554 12.92 6.90 -12.69
C PRO A 554 14.01 5.86 -13.06
N GLU A 555 14.05 4.68 -12.45
CA GLU A 555 15.01 3.61 -12.82
C GLU A 555 14.62 2.97 -14.17
N LEU A 556 14.87 3.72 -15.24
CA LEU A 556 14.31 3.48 -16.57
C LEU A 556 14.96 2.27 -17.28
N ASN A 557 14.43 1.08 -17.04
CA ASN A 557 14.51 -0.03 -18.02
C ASN A 557 14.03 0.38 -19.42
N TYR A 558 13.27 1.47 -19.52
CA TYR A 558 12.88 2.10 -20.78
C TYR A 558 14.06 2.68 -21.57
N ASP A 559 15.06 3.28 -20.92
CA ASP A 559 16.26 3.79 -21.60
C ASP A 559 17.06 2.65 -22.21
N ARG A 560 17.13 1.52 -21.50
CA ARG A 560 17.74 0.28 -22.03
C ARG A 560 17.05 -0.18 -23.31
N PHE A 561 15.71 -0.18 -23.35
CA PHE A 561 14.97 -0.50 -24.56
C PHE A 561 15.21 0.50 -25.68
N LEU A 562 15.15 1.81 -25.40
CA LEU A 562 15.37 2.83 -26.42
C LEU A 562 16.77 2.71 -27.03
N ASN A 563 17.79 2.46 -26.21
CA ASN A 563 19.15 2.24 -26.69
C ASN A 563 19.25 0.99 -27.58
N TYR A 564 18.74 -0.15 -27.11
CA TYR A 564 18.68 -1.38 -27.91
C TYR A 564 17.93 -1.17 -29.23
N ALA A 565 16.79 -0.48 -29.20
CA ALA A 565 15.96 -0.24 -30.37
C ALA A 565 16.60 0.71 -31.39
N ARG A 566 17.40 1.70 -30.94
CA ARG A 566 18.22 2.54 -31.83
C ARG A 566 19.33 1.73 -32.48
N GLU A 567 20.07 0.95 -31.69
CA GLU A 567 21.18 0.12 -32.17
C GLU A 567 20.72 -0.92 -33.21
N HIS A 568 19.55 -1.50 -33.02
CA HIS A 568 18.99 -2.54 -33.89
C HIS A 568 17.97 -2.01 -34.91
N GLN A 569 17.84 -0.69 -35.05
CA GLN A 569 16.93 -0.03 -36.00
C GLN A 569 15.46 -0.48 -35.89
N CYS A 570 15.00 -0.76 -34.67
CA CYS A 570 13.66 -1.29 -34.38
C CYS A 570 12.83 -0.39 -33.44
N LEU A 571 13.03 0.93 -33.52
CA LEU A 571 12.23 1.91 -32.78
C LEU A 571 10.71 1.72 -33.03
N PRO A 572 9.88 1.86 -31.98
CA PRO A 572 8.43 1.80 -32.14
C PRO A 572 7.90 3.05 -32.86
N ASP A 573 6.73 2.92 -33.51
CA ASP A 573 6.04 4.04 -34.13
C ASP A 573 5.33 4.93 -33.09
N VAL A 574 4.87 4.31 -31.99
CA VAL A 574 4.20 4.96 -30.84
C VAL A 574 4.63 4.28 -29.52
N TYR A 575 4.54 4.99 -28.41
CA TYR A 575 4.99 4.52 -27.11
C TYR A 575 3.81 4.22 -26.19
N ILE A 576 3.84 3.06 -25.54
CA ILE A 576 2.78 2.62 -24.64
C ILE A 576 3.29 2.47 -23.20
N PHE A 577 2.52 2.99 -22.25
CA PHE A 577 2.83 2.98 -20.83
C PHE A 577 1.62 2.56 -20.01
N HIS A 578 1.89 1.94 -18.86
CA HIS A 578 0.91 1.68 -17.82
C HIS A 578 1.21 2.57 -16.62
N PHE A 579 0.18 3.17 -16.04
CA PHE A 579 0.35 4.07 -14.92
C PHE A 579 -0.59 3.72 -13.76
N TYR A 580 0.01 3.39 -12.63
CA TYR A 580 -0.65 3.33 -11.33
C TYR A 580 0.26 4.05 -10.33
N PRO A 581 -0.28 4.91 -9.44
CA PRO A 581 0.50 5.73 -8.53
C PRO A 581 1.00 4.93 -7.32
N VAL A 582 1.64 3.77 -7.51
CA VAL A 582 2.17 2.95 -6.40
C VAL A 582 3.54 3.49 -5.99
N VAL A 583 3.84 3.48 -4.69
CA VAL A 583 5.15 3.91 -4.16
C VAL A 583 6.02 2.69 -3.86
N ALA A 584 7.23 2.71 -4.41
CA ALA A 584 8.31 1.83 -4.01
C ALA A 584 9.04 2.44 -2.80
N ASP A 585 8.62 2.09 -1.57
CA ASP A 585 9.51 2.26 -0.42
C ASP A 585 10.46 1.05 -0.40
N ASP A 586 11.78 1.18 -0.25
CA ASP A 586 12.75 0.08 -0.52
C ASP A 586 12.49 -1.20 0.32
N ASN A 587 11.85 -1.05 1.49
CA ASN A 587 11.35 -2.17 2.29
C ASN A 587 9.97 -2.67 1.85
N ALA A 588 9.05 -1.77 1.46
CA ALA A 588 7.71 -2.11 1.01
C ALA A 588 7.66 -2.61 -0.44
N PHE A 589 8.56 -2.18 -1.33
CA PHE A 589 8.69 -2.59 -2.72
C PHE A 589 9.18 -4.04 -2.81
N ASN A 590 10.15 -4.42 -1.97
CA ASN A 590 10.55 -5.81 -1.88
C ASN A 590 9.43 -6.69 -1.28
N ALA A 591 8.58 -6.16 -0.40
CA ALA A 591 7.41 -6.86 0.12
C ALA A 591 6.28 -6.96 -0.93
N SER A 592 5.94 -5.86 -1.60
CA SER A 592 4.89 -5.76 -2.62
C SER A 592 5.25 -6.41 -3.94
N ALA A 593 6.50 -6.31 -4.41
CA ALA A 593 7.00 -7.10 -5.53
C ALA A 593 7.11 -8.60 -5.20
N ARG A 594 7.40 -8.98 -3.94
CA ARG A 594 7.28 -10.39 -3.48
C ARG A 594 5.81 -10.83 -3.38
N GLN A 595 4.88 -9.94 -3.01
CA GLN A 595 3.43 -10.20 -2.96
C GLN A 595 2.83 -10.32 -4.37
N TRP A 596 3.29 -9.52 -5.34
CA TRP A 596 2.91 -9.62 -6.75
C TRP A 596 3.46 -10.90 -7.40
N LYS A 597 4.66 -11.34 -6.99
CA LYS A 597 5.17 -12.69 -7.31
C LYS A 597 4.38 -13.81 -6.63
N ALA A 598 3.72 -13.53 -5.50
CA ALA A 598 2.91 -14.49 -4.75
C ALA A 598 1.44 -14.55 -5.21
N GLN A 599 1.06 -13.85 -6.29
CA GLN A 599 -0.31 -13.83 -6.85
C GLN A 599 -1.38 -13.28 -5.88
N ASP A 600 -0.99 -12.55 -4.84
CA ASP A 600 -1.94 -12.00 -3.86
C ASP A 600 -2.35 -10.57 -4.21
N TYR A 601 -3.14 -10.42 -5.27
CA TYR A 601 -3.71 -9.15 -5.74
C TYR A 601 -4.90 -8.67 -4.88
N THR A 602 -5.02 -9.18 -3.65
CA THR A 602 -6.14 -8.90 -2.75
C THR A 602 -5.81 -7.88 -1.65
N GLN A 603 -4.53 -7.48 -1.52
CA GLN A 603 -4.06 -6.62 -0.43
C GLN A 603 -3.86 -5.16 -0.85
N ALA A 604 -3.99 -4.25 0.13
CA ALA A 604 -3.77 -2.82 -0.04
C ALA A 604 -2.33 -2.53 -0.46
N VAL A 605 -2.17 -1.75 -1.53
CA VAL A 605 -0.87 -1.35 -2.07
C VAL A 605 -0.55 0.06 -1.57
N ALA A 606 0.72 0.35 -1.26
CA ALA A 606 1.12 1.71 -0.93
C ALA A 606 0.98 2.62 -2.16
N LEU A 607 0.18 3.67 -2.04
CA LEU A 607 -0.13 4.63 -3.09
C LEU A 607 0.54 5.99 -2.81
N SER A 608 0.88 6.70 -3.89
CA SER A 608 1.51 8.00 -3.84
C SER A 608 0.57 9.00 -3.23
N ARG A 609 1.12 9.80 -2.31
CA ARG A 609 0.41 10.87 -1.60
C ARG A 609 0.44 12.18 -2.39
N ASP A 610 1.14 12.19 -3.51
CA ASP A 610 1.20 13.32 -4.42
C ASP A 610 -0.05 13.30 -5.34
N PRO A 611 -0.98 14.25 -5.18
CA PRO A 611 -2.20 14.29 -5.99
C PRO A 611 -1.91 14.55 -7.48
N ASP A 612 -0.74 15.06 -7.82
CA ASP A 612 -0.31 15.42 -9.17
C ASP A 612 0.71 14.42 -9.74
N ILE A 613 0.91 13.27 -9.10
CA ILE A 613 1.90 12.26 -9.53
C ILE A 613 1.71 11.80 -10.99
N PHE A 614 0.46 11.70 -11.46
CA PHE A 614 0.19 11.32 -12.84
C PHE A 614 0.59 12.43 -13.82
N HIS A 615 0.35 13.69 -13.44
CA HIS A 615 0.82 14.84 -14.19
C HIS A 615 2.34 14.87 -14.27
N HIS A 616 3.02 14.68 -13.13
CA HIS A 616 4.47 14.64 -13.05
C HIS A 616 5.08 13.54 -13.93
N PHE A 617 4.43 12.36 -13.99
CA PHE A 617 4.83 11.29 -14.90
C PHE A 617 4.72 11.70 -16.37
N LEU A 618 3.60 12.30 -16.80
CA LEU A 618 3.46 12.74 -18.19
C LEU A 618 4.44 13.87 -18.54
N GLU A 619 4.72 14.78 -17.61
CA GLU A 619 5.76 15.81 -17.78
C GLU A 619 7.15 15.22 -17.91
N SER A 620 7.42 14.12 -17.22
CA SER A 620 8.72 13.47 -17.30
C SER A 620 8.95 12.84 -18.67
N LEU A 621 7.91 12.25 -19.28
CA LEU A 621 7.97 11.75 -20.66
C LEU A 621 8.22 12.89 -21.67
N ALA A 622 7.57 14.04 -21.48
CA ALA A 622 7.82 15.22 -22.29
C ALA A 622 9.27 15.74 -22.14
N LYS A 623 9.80 15.74 -20.91
CA LYS A 623 11.22 16.08 -20.63
C LYS A 623 12.19 15.08 -21.25
N ALA A 624 11.79 13.81 -21.38
CA ALA A 624 12.55 12.79 -22.11
C ALA A 624 12.47 12.93 -23.64
N GLY A 625 11.75 13.93 -24.16
CA GLY A 625 11.65 14.24 -25.59
C GLY A 625 10.63 13.39 -26.35
N ILE A 626 9.69 12.74 -25.66
CA ILE A 626 8.61 11.98 -26.30
C ILE A 626 7.43 12.94 -26.57
N GLU A 627 7.03 13.03 -27.83
CA GLU A 627 5.91 13.88 -28.26
C GLU A 627 4.57 13.32 -27.75
N ALA A 628 3.70 14.19 -27.25
CA ALA A 628 2.42 13.81 -26.64
C ALA A 628 1.53 12.97 -27.57
N ASP A 629 1.51 13.27 -28.88
CA ASP A 629 0.72 12.55 -29.88
C ASP A 629 1.24 11.13 -30.21
N LYS A 630 2.40 10.76 -29.66
CA LYS A 630 2.96 9.40 -29.72
C LYS A 630 2.83 8.62 -28.41
N ILE A 631 2.30 9.22 -27.35
CA ILE A 631 2.17 8.59 -26.03
C ILE A 631 0.76 8.02 -25.88
N TYR A 632 0.66 6.74 -25.58
CA TYR A 632 -0.59 6.08 -25.18
C TYR A 632 -0.45 5.50 -23.79
N ILE A 633 -1.32 5.89 -22.88
CA ILE A 633 -1.44 5.27 -21.57
C ILE A 633 -2.46 4.13 -21.70
N THR A 634 -1.97 2.92 -21.96
CA THR A 634 -2.80 1.76 -22.33
C THR A 634 -3.38 1.01 -21.14
N GLU A 635 -2.95 1.36 -19.93
CA GLU A 635 -3.63 1.08 -18.68
C GLU A 635 -3.38 2.23 -17.70
N TRP A 636 -4.44 2.73 -17.05
CA TRP A 636 -4.27 3.56 -15.87
C TRP A 636 -5.47 3.46 -14.93
N ASN A 637 -5.18 3.60 -13.64
CA ASN A 637 -6.14 3.80 -12.56
C ASN A 637 -5.39 4.36 -11.32
N PHE A 638 -6.10 4.79 -10.28
CA PHE A 638 -5.46 5.23 -9.04
C PHE A 638 -4.91 4.05 -8.21
N SER A 639 -5.37 2.83 -8.48
CA SER A 639 -4.88 1.59 -7.87
C SER A 639 -4.90 0.46 -8.89
N PRO A 640 -3.89 -0.43 -8.92
CA PRO A 640 -3.91 -1.64 -9.72
C PRO A 640 -4.70 -2.78 -9.04
N SER A 641 -5.15 -2.59 -7.80
CA SER A 641 -5.85 -3.63 -7.04
C SER A 641 -7.29 -3.79 -7.50
N HIS A 642 -7.72 -5.05 -7.64
CA HIS A 642 -9.10 -5.41 -7.94
C HIS A 642 -9.98 -5.48 -6.67
N ARG A 643 -9.42 -5.09 -5.52
CA ARG A 643 -10.07 -5.11 -4.20
C ARG A 643 -10.02 -3.75 -3.51
N GLU A 644 -9.93 -2.68 -4.31
CA GLU A 644 -9.82 -1.33 -3.81
C GLU A 644 -11.17 -0.62 -3.80
N TRP A 645 -11.78 -0.49 -2.61
CA TRP A 645 -13.14 0.01 -2.43
C TRP A 645 -13.39 1.37 -3.08
N LEU A 646 -12.38 2.24 -3.10
CA LEU A 646 -12.48 3.57 -3.72
C LEU A 646 -12.76 3.53 -5.24
N ASN A 647 -12.55 2.38 -5.92
CA ASN A 647 -12.97 2.21 -7.33
C ASN A 647 -14.48 2.33 -7.49
N ASP A 648 -15.25 1.89 -6.51
CA ASP A 648 -16.71 1.81 -6.58
C ASP A 648 -17.42 3.13 -6.19
N THR A 649 -16.69 4.09 -5.62
CA THR A 649 -17.27 5.32 -5.02
C THR A 649 -17.17 6.54 -5.94
N CYS A 650 -17.74 7.68 -5.51
CA CYS A 650 -17.62 8.94 -6.25
C CYS A 650 -16.16 9.45 -6.35
N PHE A 651 -15.25 9.01 -5.48
CA PHE A 651 -13.83 9.36 -5.56
C PHE A 651 -13.26 9.03 -6.94
N SER A 652 -13.53 7.83 -7.47
CA SER A 652 -13.00 7.38 -8.77
C SER A 652 -13.44 8.31 -9.91
N SER A 653 -14.71 8.74 -9.90
CA SER A 653 -15.24 9.68 -10.89
C SER A 653 -14.54 11.05 -10.83
N CYS A 654 -14.31 11.56 -9.63
CA CYS A 654 -13.64 12.84 -9.41
C CYS A 654 -12.15 12.75 -9.74
N TYR A 655 -11.49 11.63 -9.40
CA TYR A 655 -10.11 11.34 -9.78
C TYR A 655 -9.93 11.34 -11.30
N ILE A 656 -10.84 10.68 -12.04
CA ILE A 656 -10.80 10.64 -13.50
C ILE A 656 -11.00 12.04 -14.08
N VAL A 657 -12.05 12.77 -13.66
CA VAL A 657 -12.33 14.12 -14.15
C VAL A 657 -11.14 15.04 -13.92
N ARG A 658 -10.61 15.11 -12.70
CA ARG A 658 -9.46 15.97 -12.36
C ARG A 658 -8.25 15.66 -13.25
N ASN A 659 -7.86 14.39 -13.33
CA ASN A 659 -6.68 13.99 -14.09
C ASN A 659 -6.86 14.22 -15.59
N MET A 660 -8.05 13.97 -16.15
CA MET A 660 -8.29 14.23 -17.57
C MET A 660 -8.31 15.74 -17.86
N VAL A 661 -8.97 16.55 -17.03
CA VAL A 661 -8.99 18.01 -17.18
C VAL A 661 -7.58 18.61 -17.12
N GLN A 662 -6.71 18.12 -16.23
CA GLN A 662 -5.32 18.58 -16.09
C GLN A 662 -4.38 18.09 -17.21
N ASN A 663 -4.62 16.90 -17.76
CA ASN A 663 -3.65 16.20 -18.62
C ASN A 663 -4.14 15.91 -20.04
N HIS A 664 -5.32 16.40 -20.44
CA HIS A 664 -5.99 16.04 -21.69
C HIS A 664 -5.05 16.11 -22.92
N ASN A 665 -4.17 17.11 -23.00
CA ASN A 665 -3.25 17.33 -24.12
C ASN A 665 -1.84 16.73 -23.96
N LYS A 666 -1.57 15.97 -22.90
CA LYS A 666 -0.23 15.43 -22.61
C LYS A 666 0.01 14.02 -23.15
N ALA A 667 -1.03 13.35 -23.65
CA ALA A 667 -0.93 12.05 -24.34
C ALA A 667 -1.98 11.93 -25.47
N ALA A 668 -1.72 11.07 -26.43
CA ALA A 668 -2.59 10.78 -27.57
C ALA A 668 -3.86 10.00 -27.15
N GLY A 669 -3.75 9.23 -26.08
CA GLY A 669 -4.87 8.44 -25.58
C GLY A 669 -4.64 7.86 -24.20
N PHE A 670 -5.75 7.71 -23.47
CA PHE A 670 -5.80 7.09 -22.15
C PHE A 670 -6.77 5.91 -22.18
N CYS A 671 -6.42 4.83 -21.49
CA CYS A 671 -7.24 3.63 -21.32
C CYS A 671 -7.47 3.37 -19.84
N HIS A 672 -8.64 3.75 -19.32
CA HIS A 672 -9.02 3.33 -17.96
C HIS A 672 -8.99 1.81 -17.88
N TRP A 673 -8.19 1.27 -16.97
CA TRP A 673 -8.19 -0.15 -16.69
C TRP A 673 -9.15 -0.39 -15.53
N CYS A 674 -10.36 -0.92 -15.77
CA CYS A 674 -10.88 -1.52 -17.02
C CYS A 674 -12.38 -1.24 -17.26
N LEU A 675 -12.97 -1.79 -18.32
CA LEU A 675 -14.38 -1.59 -18.65
C LEU A 675 -15.32 -2.24 -17.62
N THR A 676 -14.98 -3.40 -17.08
CA THR A 676 -15.88 -4.19 -16.22
C THR A 676 -15.14 -4.99 -15.15
N ASP A 677 -15.80 -5.18 -14.01
CA ASP A 677 -15.35 -6.10 -12.95
C ASP A 677 -15.43 -7.57 -13.37
N LEU A 678 -16.08 -7.89 -14.49
CA LEU A 678 -16.12 -9.25 -15.02
C LEU A 678 -14.79 -9.58 -15.71
N HIS A 679 -13.75 -9.87 -14.94
CA HIS A 679 -12.42 -10.25 -15.42
C HIS A 679 -11.93 -11.56 -14.77
N GLN A 680 -11.11 -12.33 -15.49
CA GLN A 680 -10.69 -13.69 -15.10
C GLN A 680 -9.28 -13.77 -14.48
N GLU A 681 -8.68 -12.63 -14.12
CA GLU A 681 -7.34 -12.56 -13.52
C GLU A 681 -7.31 -13.12 -12.09
N LEU A 682 -8.37 -12.90 -11.31
CA LEU A 682 -8.50 -13.32 -9.90
C LEU A 682 -9.80 -14.09 -9.67
N PRO A 683 -9.93 -14.84 -8.56
CA PRO A 683 -11.22 -15.40 -8.15
C PRO A 683 -12.29 -14.31 -8.05
N MET A 684 -13.45 -14.53 -8.67
CA MET A 684 -14.55 -13.58 -8.61
C MET A 684 -15.10 -13.46 -7.17
N PRO A 685 -15.21 -12.26 -6.60
CA PRO A 685 -15.82 -12.06 -5.29
C PRO A 685 -17.30 -12.42 -5.27
N HIS A 686 -17.83 -12.78 -4.10
CA HIS A 686 -19.27 -12.95 -3.92
C HIS A 686 -20.01 -11.62 -4.01
N ALA A 687 -19.51 -10.58 -3.35
CA ALA A 687 -20.16 -9.28 -3.27
C ALA A 687 -20.26 -8.57 -4.64
N LEU A 688 -21.39 -7.88 -4.85
CA LEU A 688 -21.66 -7.11 -6.07
C LEU A 688 -20.64 -6.00 -6.30
N PHE A 689 -20.38 -5.22 -5.25
CA PHE A 689 -19.28 -4.27 -5.15
C PHE A 689 -18.19 -4.88 -4.29
N HIS A 690 -16.95 -4.68 -4.70
CA HIS A 690 -15.79 -5.36 -4.11
C HIS A 690 -14.48 -4.63 -4.43
N GLY A 691 -14.55 -3.37 -4.87
CA GLY A 691 -13.40 -2.58 -5.26
C GLY A 691 -12.79 -2.94 -6.61
N GLY A 692 -13.60 -3.50 -7.52
CA GLY A 692 -13.13 -3.90 -8.85
C GLY A 692 -12.81 -2.70 -9.74
N LEU A 693 -11.89 -2.89 -10.69
CA LEU A 693 -11.34 -1.85 -11.57
C LEU A 693 -12.34 -1.31 -12.61
N GLY A 694 -13.48 -1.97 -12.79
CA GLY A 694 -14.41 -1.75 -13.88
C GLY A 694 -15.16 -0.42 -13.84
N LEU A 695 -15.42 0.17 -15.02
CA LEU A 695 -16.46 1.20 -15.18
C LEU A 695 -17.87 0.65 -14.92
N PHE A 696 -18.05 -0.66 -15.12
CA PHE A 696 -19.26 -1.40 -14.79
C PHE A 696 -18.97 -2.48 -13.75
N THR A 697 -19.95 -2.77 -12.89
CA THR A 697 -19.94 -3.99 -12.09
C THR A 697 -20.07 -5.24 -12.97
N ARG A 698 -19.86 -6.42 -12.40
CA ARG A 698 -20.01 -7.71 -13.10
C ARG A 698 -21.39 -7.92 -13.76
N ASN A 699 -22.42 -7.27 -13.23
CA ASN A 699 -23.81 -7.36 -13.69
C ASN A 699 -24.22 -6.18 -14.59
N GLY A 700 -23.25 -5.37 -15.05
CA GLY A 700 -23.52 -4.26 -15.99
C GLY A 700 -24.17 -3.03 -15.35
N ILE A 701 -23.96 -2.81 -14.05
CA ILE A 701 -24.36 -1.56 -13.38
C ILE A 701 -23.23 -0.53 -13.58
N PRO A 702 -23.50 0.63 -14.20
CA PRO A 702 -22.48 1.66 -14.39
C PRO A 702 -22.09 2.27 -13.03
N LYS A 703 -20.78 2.34 -12.74
CA LYS A 703 -20.23 2.97 -11.53
C LYS A 703 -20.08 4.49 -11.73
N PRO A 704 -19.82 5.29 -10.68
CA PRO A 704 -19.56 6.72 -10.83
C PRO A 704 -18.47 7.03 -11.88
N ALA A 705 -17.42 6.23 -11.92
CA ALA A 705 -16.33 6.33 -12.91
C ALA A 705 -16.83 6.31 -14.37
N TYR A 706 -17.88 5.54 -14.69
CA TYR A 706 -18.45 5.50 -16.04
C TYR A 706 -18.97 6.87 -16.48
N PHE A 707 -19.66 7.57 -15.59
CA PHE A 707 -20.26 8.86 -15.91
C PHE A 707 -19.25 10.01 -15.92
N ALA A 708 -18.07 9.84 -15.32
CA ALA A 708 -16.96 10.78 -15.55
C ALA A 708 -16.65 10.88 -17.05
N TYR A 709 -16.64 9.77 -17.78
CA TYR A 709 -16.47 9.75 -19.23
C TYR A 709 -17.66 10.38 -19.98
N ASP A 710 -18.92 10.15 -19.56
CA ASP A 710 -20.09 10.85 -20.13
C ASP A 710 -19.97 12.37 -19.96
N PHE A 711 -19.53 12.84 -18.79
CA PHE A 711 -19.40 14.27 -18.50
C PHE A 711 -18.28 14.91 -19.34
N LEU A 712 -17.11 14.26 -19.42
CA LEU A 712 -15.99 14.70 -20.25
C LEU A 712 -16.37 14.74 -21.75
N ASN A 713 -17.22 13.82 -22.21
CA ASN A 713 -17.69 13.76 -23.60
C ASN A 713 -18.65 14.89 -23.99
N ARG A 714 -19.18 15.63 -23.00
CA ARG A 714 -20.09 16.76 -23.20
C ARG A 714 -19.39 18.12 -23.14
N LEU A 715 -18.09 18.15 -22.87
CA LEU A 715 -17.27 19.35 -23.00
C LEU A 715 -17.14 19.76 -24.48
N LEU A 716 -16.96 21.05 -24.70
CA LEU A 716 -16.99 21.69 -26.00
C LEU A 716 -15.57 22.03 -26.50
N PRO A 717 -15.36 22.31 -27.80
CA PRO A 717 -14.02 22.36 -28.39
C PRO A 717 -13.11 23.49 -27.88
N GLU A 718 -13.65 24.64 -27.49
CA GLU A 718 -12.85 25.80 -27.04
C GLU A 718 -12.80 25.84 -25.51
N ILE A 719 -11.61 25.97 -24.92
CA ILE A 719 -11.44 26.11 -23.47
C ILE A 719 -11.39 27.61 -23.14
N LEU A 720 -12.31 28.06 -22.28
CA LEU A 720 -12.33 29.42 -21.72
C LEU A 720 -11.53 29.50 -20.42
N TYR A 721 -11.69 28.48 -19.57
CA TYR A 721 -11.02 28.37 -18.29
C TYR A 721 -10.71 26.91 -17.99
N ASN A 722 -9.52 26.65 -17.46
CA ASN A 722 -9.13 25.34 -16.96
C ASN A 722 -8.23 25.52 -15.74
N GLY A 723 -8.73 25.17 -14.56
CA GLY A 723 -8.02 25.29 -13.30
C GLY A 723 -8.62 24.37 -12.23
N GLU A 724 -8.00 24.34 -11.06
CA GLU A 724 -8.39 23.37 -10.04
C GLU A 724 -9.86 23.53 -9.61
N GLY A 725 -10.63 22.46 -9.79
CA GLY A 725 -12.05 22.38 -9.48
C GLY A 725 -13.00 22.89 -10.57
N CYS A 726 -12.52 23.44 -11.69
CA CYS A 726 -13.37 24.00 -12.73
C CYS A 726 -12.74 23.96 -14.14
N CYS A 727 -13.48 23.42 -15.10
CA CYS A 727 -13.19 23.53 -16.54
C CYS A 727 -14.40 24.10 -17.27
N ILE A 728 -14.20 25.18 -18.03
CA ILE A 728 -15.23 25.85 -18.80
C ILE A 728 -14.86 25.78 -20.28
N THR A 729 -15.78 25.23 -21.06
CA THR A 729 -15.64 25.08 -22.50
C THR A 729 -16.81 25.68 -23.26
N ARG A 730 -16.61 25.99 -24.54
CA ARG A 730 -17.58 26.69 -25.37
C ARG A 730 -17.60 26.19 -26.82
N ASP A 731 -18.77 26.33 -27.43
CA ASP A 731 -18.99 26.39 -28.88
C ASP A 731 -20.04 27.48 -29.17
N LYS A 732 -19.59 28.65 -29.64
CA LYS A 732 -20.45 29.84 -29.84
C LYS A 732 -21.20 30.24 -28.55
N ASP A 733 -22.53 30.34 -28.59
CA ASP A 733 -23.39 30.68 -27.45
C ASP A 733 -23.77 29.46 -26.58
N HIS A 734 -23.09 28.32 -26.77
CA HIS A 734 -23.25 27.11 -25.96
C HIS A 734 -22.03 26.93 -25.06
N PHE A 735 -22.26 26.75 -23.76
CA PHE A 735 -21.22 26.59 -22.75
C PHE A 735 -21.39 25.26 -22.03
N ALA A 736 -20.28 24.64 -21.68
CA ALA A 736 -20.22 23.47 -20.80
C ALA A 736 -19.22 23.75 -19.68
N ILE A 737 -19.70 23.73 -18.44
CA ILE A 737 -18.96 24.03 -17.22
C ILE A 737 -18.92 22.74 -16.40
N LEU A 738 -17.74 22.14 -16.27
CA LEU A 738 -17.48 20.98 -15.45
C LEU A 738 -16.82 21.42 -14.14
N LEU A 739 -17.49 21.18 -13.03
CA LEU A 739 -17.03 21.47 -11.67
C LEU A 739 -16.73 20.16 -10.96
N TYR A 740 -15.70 20.16 -10.11
CA TYR A 740 -15.36 19.00 -9.30
C TYR A 740 -14.78 19.41 -7.93
N ASN A 741 -15.05 18.60 -6.91
CA ASN A 741 -14.51 18.80 -5.56
C ASN A 741 -13.60 17.63 -5.18
N TYR A 742 -12.33 17.71 -5.58
CA TYR A 742 -11.38 16.63 -5.37
C TYR A 742 -10.68 16.72 -4.01
N TYR A 743 -10.66 15.58 -3.31
CA TYR A 743 -9.79 15.35 -2.16
C TYR A 743 -8.97 14.10 -2.41
N HIS A 744 -7.65 14.23 -2.26
CA HIS A 744 -6.74 13.11 -2.27
C HIS A 744 -6.83 12.35 -0.95
N PHE A 745 -6.59 11.03 -0.97
CA PHE A 745 -6.60 10.22 0.24
C PHE A 745 -5.47 10.64 1.20
N ASN A 746 -5.67 10.36 2.48
CA ASN A 746 -4.77 10.76 3.55
C ASN A 746 -3.50 9.90 3.60
N ASN A 747 -2.54 10.34 4.43
CA ASN A 747 -1.25 9.68 4.54
C ASN A 747 -1.35 8.22 4.99
N LEU A 748 -2.29 7.89 5.89
CA LEU A 748 -2.45 6.52 6.36
C LEU A 748 -2.87 5.62 5.19
N TYR A 749 -3.95 5.99 4.52
CA TYR A 749 -4.44 5.25 3.37
C TYR A 749 -3.37 5.10 2.27
N GLY A 750 -2.63 6.16 1.97
CA GLY A 750 -1.49 6.09 1.02
C GLY A 750 -0.39 5.11 1.42
N HIS A 751 -0.19 4.82 2.70
CA HIS A 751 0.77 3.80 3.16
C HIS A 751 0.20 2.37 3.13
N GLY A 752 -0.98 2.15 2.53
CA GLY A 752 -1.69 0.87 2.56
C GLY A 752 -2.35 0.59 3.91
N ILE A 753 -2.50 1.61 4.76
CA ILE A 753 -3.16 1.51 6.06
C ILE A 753 -4.65 1.84 5.90
N THR A 754 -5.50 0.81 5.99
CA THR A 754 -6.94 0.88 5.68
C THR A 754 -7.85 0.68 6.90
N PHE A 755 -7.37 0.98 8.11
CA PHE A 755 -7.98 0.61 9.41
C PHE A 755 -9.46 0.98 9.62
N ASP A 756 -9.96 2.00 8.93
CA ASP A 756 -11.36 2.45 8.97
C ASP A 756 -11.94 2.64 7.56
N THR A 757 -11.20 2.22 6.53
CA THR A 757 -11.65 2.33 5.13
C THR A 757 -12.21 0.99 4.70
N THR A 758 -13.38 0.68 5.25
CA THR A 758 -14.22 -0.42 4.81
C THR A 758 -15.13 0.05 3.67
N ASP A 759 -15.91 -0.87 3.13
CA ASP A 759 -17.02 -0.54 2.25
C ASP A 759 -18.07 0.37 2.91
N GLU A 760 -18.19 0.38 4.24
CA GLU A 760 -19.14 1.22 4.99
C GLU A 760 -18.58 2.62 5.33
N HIS A 761 -17.27 2.71 5.58
CA HIS A 761 -16.60 3.91 6.10
C HIS A 761 -15.50 4.43 5.17
N TRP A 762 -15.63 4.19 3.86
CA TRP A 762 -14.62 4.56 2.87
C TRP A 762 -14.19 6.04 2.93
N GLN A 763 -15.07 6.94 3.42
CA GLN A 763 -14.76 8.35 3.60
C GLN A 763 -13.61 8.60 4.60
N ALA A 764 -13.33 7.66 5.51
CA ALA A 764 -12.19 7.73 6.43
C ALA A 764 -10.84 7.76 5.69
N ALA A 765 -10.81 7.41 4.39
CA ALA A 765 -9.65 7.57 3.54
C ALA A 765 -9.27 9.05 3.33
N PHE A 766 -10.16 10.01 3.63
CA PHE A 766 -9.96 11.43 3.34
C PHE A 766 -10.00 12.27 4.61
N SER A 767 -8.89 12.93 4.93
CA SER A 767 -8.83 13.89 6.05
C SER A 767 -9.20 15.29 5.55
N GLY A 768 -10.12 15.97 6.24
CA GLY A 768 -10.47 17.36 5.94
C GLY A 768 -11.31 17.56 4.66
N ALA A 769 -11.95 16.49 4.16
CA ALA A 769 -12.91 16.58 3.08
C ALA A 769 -14.12 17.43 3.51
N VAL A 770 -14.33 18.55 2.83
CA VAL A 770 -15.44 19.46 3.13
C VAL A 770 -16.17 19.88 1.86
N THR A 771 -17.42 20.32 2.05
CA THR A 771 -18.18 20.95 0.99
C THR A 771 -17.45 22.21 0.48
N LYS A 772 -17.40 22.37 -0.84
CA LYS A 772 -16.74 23.49 -1.52
C LYS A 772 -17.76 24.37 -2.25
N GLU A 773 -17.69 25.68 -2.01
CA GLU A 773 -18.46 26.68 -2.76
C GLU A 773 -17.56 27.27 -3.85
N ILE A 774 -17.93 27.10 -5.11
CA ILE A 774 -17.24 27.65 -6.28
C ILE A 774 -18.12 28.73 -6.90
N SER A 775 -17.58 29.94 -7.02
CA SER A 775 -18.27 31.05 -7.66
C SER A 775 -17.43 31.78 -8.70
N PHE A 776 -18.07 32.25 -9.77
CA PHE A 776 -17.46 33.05 -10.84
C PHE A 776 -18.53 33.78 -11.65
N THR A 777 -18.11 34.80 -12.40
CA THR A 777 -18.97 35.54 -13.33
C THR A 777 -18.52 35.31 -14.76
N LEU A 778 -19.42 34.83 -15.62
CA LEU A 778 -19.20 34.83 -17.06
C LEU A 778 -19.54 36.22 -17.60
N THR A 779 -18.55 36.94 -18.13
CA THR A 779 -18.71 38.27 -18.75
C THR A 779 -18.77 38.16 -20.26
N ASP A 780 -19.11 39.24 -20.98
CA ASP A 780 -19.24 39.27 -22.45
C ASP A 780 -20.24 38.24 -23.03
N MET A 781 -21.20 37.80 -22.22
CA MET A 781 -22.27 36.91 -22.68
C MET A 781 -23.26 37.68 -23.55
N ARG A 782 -23.89 37.00 -24.50
CA ARG A 782 -25.02 37.58 -25.24
C ARG A 782 -26.21 37.72 -24.29
N ASN A 783 -26.87 38.88 -24.30
CA ASN A 783 -28.10 39.05 -23.52
C ASN A 783 -29.22 38.19 -24.08
N GLY A 784 -30.04 37.61 -23.20
CA GLY A 784 -31.16 36.76 -23.58
C GLY A 784 -31.49 35.68 -22.55
N ALA A 785 -32.45 34.83 -22.89
CA ALA A 785 -32.80 33.67 -22.09
C ALA A 785 -31.86 32.51 -22.41
N TYR A 786 -31.29 31.88 -21.39
CA TYR A 786 -30.48 30.66 -21.51
C TYR A 786 -31.18 29.49 -20.82
N GLU A 787 -31.24 28.34 -21.49
CA GLU A 787 -31.55 27.08 -20.84
C GLU A 787 -30.30 26.56 -20.12
N LEU A 788 -30.38 26.46 -18.79
CA LEU A 788 -29.42 25.75 -17.96
C LEU A 788 -29.89 24.32 -17.77
N SER A 789 -29.04 23.35 -18.13
CA SER A 789 -29.21 21.95 -17.73
C SER A 789 -28.03 21.52 -16.87
N CYS A 790 -28.30 20.92 -15.71
CA CYS A 790 -27.29 20.47 -14.76
C CYS A 790 -27.37 18.95 -14.59
N ARG A 791 -26.22 18.28 -14.62
CA ARG A 791 -26.03 16.88 -14.24
C ARG A 791 -24.99 16.80 -13.14
N TYR A 792 -25.19 15.93 -12.15
CA TYR A 792 -24.23 15.80 -11.04
C TYR A 792 -24.21 14.41 -10.44
N ILE A 793 -23.08 14.09 -9.80
CA ILE A 793 -22.86 12.84 -9.07
C ILE A 793 -22.16 13.18 -7.77
N HIS A 794 -22.70 12.71 -6.65
CA HIS A 794 -22.11 12.78 -5.32
C HIS A 794 -22.55 11.53 -4.52
N PRO A 795 -22.02 11.26 -3.32
CA PRO A 795 -22.34 10.02 -2.59
C PRO A 795 -23.84 9.76 -2.35
N GLY A 796 -24.68 10.80 -2.35
CA GLY A 796 -26.14 10.68 -2.21
C GLY A 796 -26.92 10.57 -3.52
N CYS A 797 -26.29 10.73 -4.69
CA CYS A 797 -26.96 10.73 -6.00
C CYS A 797 -26.02 10.34 -7.14
N GLY A 798 -26.42 9.38 -7.98
CA GLY A 798 -25.58 8.88 -9.07
C GLY A 798 -24.47 7.93 -8.62
N SER A 799 -24.55 7.43 -7.38
CA SER A 799 -23.64 6.42 -6.85
C SER A 799 -24.37 5.15 -6.45
N PRO A 800 -24.27 4.07 -7.24
CA PRO A 800 -24.93 2.81 -6.92
C PRO A 800 -24.26 2.09 -5.75
N PHE A 801 -23.00 2.39 -5.42
CA PHE A 801 -22.31 1.81 -4.28
C PHE A 801 -22.96 2.23 -2.95
N GLU A 802 -23.13 3.53 -2.73
CA GLU A 802 -23.84 4.06 -1.55
C GLU A 802 -25.30 3.64 -1.52
N ALA A 803 -25.95 3.55 -2.69
CA ALA A 803 -27.30 3.02 -2.77
C ALA A 803 -27.34 1.54 -2.31
N TRP A 804 -26.40 0.70 -2.73
CA TRP A 804 -26.29 -0.70 -2.32
C TRP A 804 -25.99 -0.86 -0.83
N ILE A 805 -25.11 -0.02 -0.27
CA ILE A 805 -24.88 0.03 1.19
C ILE A 805 -26.17 0.38 1.92
N SER A 806 -26.90 1.40 1.48
CA SER A 806 -28.16 1.83 2.10
C SER A 806 -29.28 0.77 2.03
N MET A 807 -29.18 -0.16 1.07
CA MET A 807 -30.09 -1.31 0.94
C MET A 807 -29.73 -2.47 1.88
N GLY A 808 -28.64 -2.37 2.66
CA GLY A 808 -28.14 -3.46 3.51
C GLY A 808 -27.29 -4.48 2.77
N ARG A 809 -26.65 -4.07 1.66
CA ARG A 809 -25.74 -4.90 0.84
C ARG A 809 -26.36 -6.21 0.33
N PRO A 810 -27.59 -6.18 -0.20
CA PRO A 810 -28.24 -7.39 -0.66
C PRO A 810 -27.46 -8.02 -1.81
N ASP A 811 -27.47 -9.35 -1.86
CA ASP A 811 -27.29 -10.06 -3.12
C ASP A 811 -28.53 -9.77 -3.98
N LEU A 812 -28.31 -9.30 -5.21
CA LEU A 812 -29.39 -8.95 -6.13
C LEU A 812 -29.60 -10.11 -7.11
N ASP A 813 -30.60 -10.95 -6.82
CA ASP A 813 -30.81 -12.22 -7.51
C ASP A 813 -31.84 -12.12 -8.65
N THR A 814 -32.60 -11.02 -8.72
CA THR A 814 -33.63 -10.81 -9.75
C THR A 814 -33.30 -9.65 -10.71
N PRO A 815 -33.75 -9.70 -11.98
CA PRO A 815 -33.65 -8.58 -12.91
C PRO A 815 -34.27 -7.29 -12.39
N GLU A 816 -35.37 -7.37 -11.64
CA GLU A 816 -36.07 -6.23 -11.04
C GLU A 816 -35.21 -5.53 -9.98
N GLU A 817 -34.57 -6.29 -9.10
CA GLU A 817 -33.64 -5.79 -8.07
C GLU A 817 -32.41 -5.12 -8.69
N LEU A 818 -31.83 -5.75 -9.72
CA LEU A 818 -30.72 -5.15 -10.48
C LEU A 818 -31.14 -3.86 -11.16
N GLN A 819 -32.35 -3.81 -11.73
CA GLN A 819 -32.88 -2.60 -12.37
C GLN A 819 -33.13 -1.48 -11.36
N LEU A 820 -33.60 -1.81 -10.14
CA LEU A 820 -33.75 -0.84 -9.07
C LEU A 820 -32.40 -0.18 -8.74
N LEU A 821 -31.34 -0.97 -8.52
CA LEU A 821 -30.03 -0.42 -8.25
C LEU A 821 -29.45 0.34 -9.44
N LYS A 822 -29.64 -0.16 -10.67
CA LYS A 822 -29.23 0.53 -11.90
C LYS A 822 -29.90 1.89 -12.07
N SER A 823 -31.15 2.05 -11.63
CA SER A 823 -31.83 3.36 -11.63
C SER A 823 -31.19 4.36 -10.66
N ARG A 824 -30.57 3.88 -9.57
CA ARG A 824 -29.85 4.71 -8.58
C ARG A 824 -28.44 5.10 -9.06
N ALA A 825 -27.90 4.42 -10.07
CA ALA A 825 -26.65 4.80 -10.71
C ALA A 825 -26.78 6.06 -11.57
N CYS A 826 -27.98 6.43 -12.03
CA CYS A 826 -28.16 7.56 -12.92
C CYS A 826 -27.77 8.90 -12.25
N PRO A 827 -27.02 9.78 -12.95
CA PRO A 827 -26.71 11.11 -12.43
C PRO A 827 -27.95 11.92 -12.10
N GLY A 828 -27.88 12.73 -11.05
CA GLY A 828 -28.91 13.71 -10.74
C GLY A 828 -29.05 14.71 -11.87
N PHE A 829 -30.26 15.23 -12.10
CA PHE A 829 -30.54 16.11 -13.23
C PHE A 829 -31.60 17.16 -12.89
N TYR A 830 -31.35 18.41 -13.31
CA TYR A 830 -32.37 19.45 -13.33
C TYR A 830 -32.16 20.42 -14.49
N LYS A 831 -33.23 21.14 -14.86
CA LYS A 831 -33.20 22.24 -15.83
C LYS A 831 -33.86 23.49 -15.26
N LYS A 832 -33.38 24.66 -15.68
CA LYS A 832 -34.02 25.96 -15.42
C LYS A 832 -33.67 26.97 -16.52
N THR A 833 -34.49 28.00 -16.66
CA THR A 833 -34.20 29.15 -17.53
C THR A 833 -33.53 30.25 -16.72
N LEU A 834 -32.47 30.83 -17.28
CA LEU A 834 -31.76 31.99 -16.74
C LEU A 834 -31.90 33.17 -17.70
N SER A 835 -31.97 34.38 -17.17
CA SER A 835 -31.91 35.61 -17.98
C SER A 835 -30.55 36.25 -17.81
N VAL A 836 -29.85 36.49 -18.92
CA VAL A 836 -28.58 37.21 -18.95
C VAL A 836 -28.87 38.67 -19.30
N THR A 837 -28.50 39.57 -18.39
CA THR A 837 -28.56 41.03 -18.53
C THR A 837 -27.18 41.61 -18.33
N ASP A 838 -26.92 42.79 -18.91
CA ASP A 838 -25.64 43.49 -18.79
C ASP A 838 -24.41 42.66 -19.22
N HIS A 839 -24.61 41.70 -20.13
CA HIS A 839 -23.59 40.80 -20.65
C HIS A 839 -22.92 39.91 -19.59
N CYS A 840 -23.54 39.73 -18.42
CA CYS A 840 -22.95 39.01 -17.29
C CYS A 840 -23.90 37.92 -16.74
N LEU A 841 -23.31 36.81 -16.32
CA LEU A 841 -23.99 35.75 -15.58
C LEU A 841 -23.15 35.27 -14.40
N GLU A 842 -23.67 35.46 -13.19
CA GLU A 842 -23.06 34.93 -11.98
C GLU A 842 -23.45 33.46 -11.78
N ILE A 843 -22.45 32.63 -11.50
CA ILE A 843 -22.62 31.21 -11.18
C ILE A 843 -21.98 30.97 -9.82
N SER A 844 -22.78 30.54 -8.85
CA SER A 844 -22.31 30.03 -7.56
C SER A 844 -22.88 28.63 -7.34
N GLN A 845 -22.03 27.67 -6.99
CA GLN A 845 -22.40 26.27 -6.78
C GLN A 845 -21.73 25.72 -5.52
N ARG A 846 -22.51 25.01 -4.70
CA ARG A 846 -22.05 24.20 -3.57
C ARG A 846 -21.87 22.75 -4.05
N LEU A 847 -20.67 22.19 -3.85
CA LEU A 847 -20.28 20.85 -4.23
C LEU A 847 -19.89 20.02 -3.00
N GLU A 848 -20.49 18.85 -2.84
CA GLU A 848 -20.10 17.91 -1.79
C GLU A 848 -18.72 17.28 -2.08
N PRO A 849 -18.03 16.70 -1.08
CA PRO A 849 -16.79 15.97 -1.31
C PRO A 849 -16.93 14.91 -2.43
N HIS A 850 -15.95 14.91 -3.33
CA HIS A 850 -15.90 14.06 -4.53
C HIS A 850 -17.08 14.21 -5.49
N GLU A 851 -17.84 15.31 -5.39
CA GLU A 851 -18.86 15.63 -6.37
C GLU A 851 -18.23 16.04 -7.70
N ILE A 852 -18.81 15.54 -8.80
CA ILE A 852 -18.63 16.10 -10.15
C ILE A 852 -19.95 16.65 -10.67
N ARG A 853 -19.93 17.82 -11.30
CA ARG A 853 -21.13 18.52 -11.78
C ARG A 853 -20.88 19.14 -13.16
N LEU A 854 -21.72 18.80 -14.13
CA LEU A 854 -21.72 19.39 -15.46
C LEU A 854 -22.93 20.30 -15.63
N ILE A 855 -22.66 21.59 -15.84
CA ILE A 855 -23.67 22.59 -16.19
C ILE A 855 -23.51 22.92 -17.67
N THR A 856 -24.61 22.87 -18.43
CA THR A 856 -24.65 23.32 -19.82
C THR A 856 -25.58 24.52 -19.93
N LEU A 857 -25.14 25.55 -20.65
CA LEU A 857 -25.90 26.76 -20.91
C LEU A 857 -26.10 26.90 -22.41
N ARG A 858 -27.35 27.02 -22.85
CA ARG A 858 -27.70 27.24 -24.27
C ARG A 858 -28.59 28.44 -24.40
N LEU A 859 -28.22 29.39 -25.26
CA LEU A 859 -29.11 30.49 -25.61
C LEU A 859 -30.40 29.89 -26.21
N ALA A 860 -31.55 30.25 -25.63
CA ALA A 860 -32.84 29.86 -26.16
C ALA A 860 -33.00 30.48 -27.55
N SER A 861 -33.54 29.70 -28.50
CA SER A 861 -33.90 30.26 -29.80
C SER A 861 -34.98 31.32 -29.56
N PRO A 862 -34.92 32.50 -30.23
CA PRO A 862 -36.04 33.43 -30.17
C PRO A 862 -37.28 32.73 -30.74
N ASP A 863 -38.33 32.64 -29.93
CA ASP A 863 -39.66 32.14 -30.34
C ASP A 863 -40.29 33.02 -31.42
#